data_AF-A0A2C5ZYK2-F1
#
_entry.id   AF-A0A2C5ZYK2-F1
#
_cell.length_a   1.000
_cell.length_b   1.000
_cell.length_c   1.000
_cell.angle_alpha   90.00
_cell.angle_beta   90.00
_cell.angle_gamma   90.00
#
_symmetry.space_group_name_H-M   'P 1'
#
loop_
_entity.id
_entity.type
_entity.pdbx_description
1 polymer ?
#
loop_
_entity_poly.entity_id
_entity_poly.type
_entity_poly.pdbx_seq_one_letter_code
_entity_poly.pdbx_strand_id
1 'polypeptide(L)'
;MISVPIKATNEIDWIAPLKGYIRDTYGDDPERYAEECATLNRLRQDMRGAGKDCTSGRDMLYRYYGQLELLDLRFPVDDQHIKISFTWFDAFTHKPTTQYSLAFEKASVIFNISAVLSCHGALQNRADEPALKIAYHSFQASAGMFTYINENFLHAPSFDLSRETVKTLIQLMLAQAQEIFLEKQVADKKKTGLLAKLASQTAYLYAQAVEGIQENVNKAIFEKVWLTVVQHGTAVSRLQVAESLAKEAERTSRGFPSSVPPGSNLSAETSGMLQEVTKRQHTTVQEKLREASKDNDFVYHQTVPPEASLSSVAKLPAAKPIPVNELYAGQEISRITGPDLFSKIVPMAVTESASLYDEEKAKVVRALTEKVDQANGEMAASLDYLRLPGALQVLKGGFDQDILPDEDFRQWCVDVADHETPGTIFDWLRTEKESIVSVLDRSSKQLDMEGSVCEKMRSKYENEWSQQPSVRLTATLRGDIRNYREALEEAAKSDSQLAAKLRQNEEEFDEMRRAAQDGEVGQLIQRAVAAARSKGAGVASMPSAEPNLLDTDFGEGEPSVVDQIGRVEDILKKLNLIKKERSQVLKDLREKAHNDDISQVLILNKKSISSYESELFAQELEKFRPHQNRLIQANHKQSTLMKELTATFNALLQDKRVRSEQSKYEAIQRQRSSVVNRYKRAYQEFLDLEAGLQSARNWYAEMRETVESLEKNVETYVNNRRSEGAQLLNQIEQDRSTSKSSQAELERERLRGLMERMSMEPAQSPPQPSSGRPMPAPLFQPGQGPARYPQASFQGHYQVSTSPPPNPGYMHQQQPQQHAGYGGYSSPPPANTFSQPTYNPSQYGPTPGPTSPPASQTSFGMTSMRGPASPPPNQSSFGQTCQAHQMYPGYGAPQHGQGSFIPPGFVPPPPPPGPPPLGPQQTIHYGNQEYEPPRAGQLGPSPPHDPWAGLSAWK
;
A
#
# COMPACT_ATOMS: atom_id res chain seq x y z
N MET A 1 -21.61 -23.95 36.57
CA MET A 1 -20.95 -22.67 36.24
C MET A 1 -21.89 -21.81 35.42
N ILE A 2 -21.77 -20.47 35.46
CA ILE A 2 -22.54 -19.61 34.56
C ILE A 2 -21.89 -19.60 33.17
N SER A 3 -22.71 -19.54 32.12
CA SER A 3 -22.29 -19.26 30.74
C SER A 3 -23.14 -18.15 30.14
N VAL A 4 -22.55 -17.36 29.25
CA VAL A 4 -23.20 -16.22 28.60
C VAL A 4 -23.96 -16.70 27.35
N PRO A 5 -25.22 -16.25 27.12
CA PRO A 5 -25.92 -16.53 25.86
C PRO A 5 -25.17 -15.97 24.64
N ILE A 6 -25.36 -16.62 23.48
CA ILE A 6 -24.92 -16.09 22.18
C ILE A 6 -25.93 -15.07 21.63
N LYS A 7 -25.44 -14.03 20.96
CA LYS A 7 -26.24 -13.11 20.13
C LYS A 7 -26.66 -13.82 18.84
N ALA A 8 -27.91 -13.62 18.42
CA ALA A 8 -28.38 -14.02 17.10
C ALA A 8 -28.18 -12.89 16.08
N THR A 9 -28.14 -13.21 14.78
CA THR A 9 -28.11 -12.24 13.68
C THR A 9 -28.90 -12.70 12.46
N ASN A 10 -29.47 -11.73 11.76
CA ASN A 10 -30.12 -11.93 10.47
C ASN A 10 -29.11 -12.26 9.37
N GLU A 11 -29.64 -12.74 8.25
CA GLU A 11 -28.88 -12.88 7.01
C GLU A 11 -28.64 -11.51 6.38
N ILE A 12 -27.47 -11.37 5.76
CA ILE A 12 -27.04 -10.20 4.99
C ILE A 12 -26.36 -10.73 3.72
N ASP A 13 -26.21 -9.87 2.72
CA ASP A 13 -25.37 -10.17 1.57
C ASP A 13 -24.03 -9.42 1.66
N TRP A 14 -22.94 -10.18 1.65
CA TRP A 14 -21.59 -9.64 1.45
C TRP A 14 -21.22 -9.47 -0.03
N ILE A 15 -21.89 -10.19 -0.95
CA ILE A 15 -21.41 -10.38 -2.33
C ILE A 15 -21.68 -9.14 -3.19
N ALA A 16 -22.93 -8.67 -3.30
CA ALA A 16 -23.26 -7.53 -4.15
C ALA A 16 -22.60 -6.20 -3.69
N PRO A 17 -22.52 -5.88 -2.38
CA PRO A 17 -21.85 -4.65 -1.92
C PRO A 17 -20.33 -4.66 -2.21
N LEU A 18 -19.64 -5.78 -1.96
CA LEU A 18 -18.22 -5.90 -2.25
C LEU A 18 -17.95 -5.88 -3.76
N LYS A 19 -18.71 -6.63 -4.57
CA LYS A 19 -18.58 -6.60 -6.03
C LYS A 19 -18.85 -5.22 -6.64
N GLY A 20 -19.85 -4.49 -6.11
CA GLY A 20 -20.12 -3.10 -6.48
C GLY A 20 -18.91 -2.21 -6.21
N TYR A 21 -18.41 -2.23 -4.97
CA TYR A 21 -17.23 -1.44 -4.58
C TYR A 21 -15.98 -1.77 -5.40
N ILE A 22 -15.75 -3.04 -5.75
CA ILE A 22 -14.60 -3.47 -6.58
C ILE A 22 -14.67 -2.81 -7.96
N ARG A 23 -15.81 -2.92 -8.65
CA ARG A 23 -16.04 -2.29 -9.95
C ARG A 23 -15.90 -0.77 -9.86
N ASP A 24 -16.54 -0.16 -8.88
CA ASP A 24 -16.75 1.29 -8.82
C ASP A 24 -15.54 2.05 -8.27
N THR A 25 -14.65 1.38 -7.51
CA THR A 25 -13.44 1.99 -6.89
C THR A 25 -12.14 1.57 -7.57
N TYR A 26 -11.99 0.30 -7.95
CA TYR A 26 -10.74 -0.22 -8.56
C TYR A 26 -10.84 -0.38 -10.09
N GLY A 27 -12.04 -0.33 -10.67
CA GLY A 27 -12.25 -0.52 -12.11
C GLY A 27 -12.02 -1.96 -12.60
N ASP A 28 -11.76 -2.90 -11.69
CA ASP A 28 -11.51 -4.31 -12.02
C ASP A 28 -12.81 -5.12 -12.12
N ASP A 29 -12.76 -6.24 -12.82
CA ASP A 29 -13.88 -7.18 -13.01
C ASP A 29 -14.23 -7.88 -11.68
N PRO A 30 -15.44 -7.65 -11.10
CA PRO A 30 -15.83 -8.25 -9.85
C PRO A 30 -15.97 -9.78 -9.89
N GLU A 31 -16.09 -10.40 -11.07
CA GLU A 31 -16.15 -11.85 -11.18
C GLU A 31 -14.81 -12.52 -10.88
N ARG A 32 -13.68 -11.79 -10.98
CA ARG A 32 -12.34 -12.25 -10.56
C ARG A 32 -12.22 -12.52 -9.06
N TYR A 33 -13.17 -12.01 -8.27
CA TYR A 33 -13.23 -12.12 -6.81
C TYR A 33 -14.51 -12.82 -6.33
N ALA A 34 -15.21 -13.53 -7.23
CA ALA A 34 -16.49 -14.16 -6.93
C ALA A 34 -16.35 -15.29 -5.89
N GLU A 35 -15.27 -16.07 -5.93
CA GLU A 35 -15.01 -17.16 -4.98
C GLU A 35 -14.68 -16.61 -3.58
N GLU A 36 -13.88 -15.55 -3.50
CA GLU A 36 -13.53 -14.83 -2.28
C GLU A 36 -14.76 -14.23 -1.61
N CYS A 37 -15.60 -13.52 -2.38
CA CYS A 37 -16.85 -12.94 -1.89
C CYS A 37 -17.84 -14.02 -1.43
N ALA A 38 -17.99 -15.11 -2.20
CA ALA A 38 -18.84 -16.23 -1.82
C ALA A 38 -18.32 -16.95 -0.57
N THR A 39 -17.00 -17.07 -0.40
CA THR A 39 -16.36 -17.69 0.76
C THR A 39 -16.56 -16.86 2.02
N LEU A 40 -16.38 -15.53 1.96
CA LEU A 40 -16.70 -14.64 3.09
C LEU A 40 -18.18 -14.73 3.47
N ASN A 41 -19.08 -14.67 2.48
CA ASN A 41 -20.52 -14.76 2.71
C ASN A 41 -20.90 -16.10 3.36
N ARG A 42 -20.28 -17.21 2.90
CA ARG A 42 -20.44 -18.53 3.51
C ARG A 42 -19.91 -18.59 4.94
N LEU A 43 -18.72 -18.06 5.23
CA LEU A 43 -18.16 -18.03 6.59
C LEU A 43 -19.10 -17.32 7.57
N ARG A 44 -19.81 -16.27 7.12
CA ARG A 44 -20.89 -15.66 7.91
C ARG A 44 -22.04 -16.63 8.19
N GLN A 45 -22.51 -17.37 7.18
CA GLN A 45 -23.62 -18.30 7.36
C GLN A 45 -23.23 -19.48 8.25
N ASP A 46 -22.02 -20.02 8.07
CA ASP A 46 -21.47 -21.10 8.90
C ASP A 46 -21.39 -20.67 10.37
N MET A 47 -20.94 -19.43 10.68
CA MET A 47 -20.91 -18.94 12.07
C MET A 47 -22.28 -18.65 12.69
N ARG A 48 -23.35 -18.46 11.90
CA ARG A 48 -24.74 -18.39 12.43
C ARG A 48 -25.24 -19.76 12.89
N GLY A 49 -24.68 -20.84 12.33
CA GLY A 49 -24.91 -22.23 12.76
C GLY A 49 -23.94 -22.72 13.84
N ALA A 50 -23.07 -21.86 14.39
CA ALA A 50 -22.07 -22.25 15.39
C ALA A 50 -22.73 -22.80 16.67
N GLY A 51 -22.50 -24.09 16.95
CA GLY A 51 -22.97 -24.74 18.18
C GLY A 51 -22.33 -24.10 19.42
N LYS A 52 -23.16 -23.71 20.39
CA LYS A 52 -22.76 -22.96 21.60
C LYS A 52 -21.78 -23.72 22.53
N ASP A 53 -21.74 -25.03 22.38
CA ASP A 53 -21.14 -26.03 23.25
C ASP A 53 -19.98 -26.81 22.59
N CYS A 54 -19.61 -26.49 21.34
CA CYS A 54 -18.65 -27.26 20.55
C CYS A 54 -17.44 -26.45 20.07
N THR A 55 -16.26 -27.09 20.01
CA THR A 55 -15.01 -26.48 19.54
C THR A 55 -15.08 -26.03 18.07
N SER A 56 -15.84 -26.74 17.23
CA SER A 56 -16.08 -26.31 15.84
C SER A 56 -16.84 -24.99 15.75
N GLY A 57 -17.77 -24.71 16.67
CA GLY A 57 -18.46 -23.42 16.75
C GLY A 57 -17.53 -22.27 17.13
N ARG A 58 -16.61 -22.50 18.09
CA ARG A 58 -15.50 -21.59 18.42
C ARG A 58 -14.65 -21.29 17.19
N ASP A 59 -14.29 -22.32 16.42
CA ASP A 59 -13.36 -22.20 15.30
C ASP A 59 -14.00 -21.50 14.09
N MET A 60 -15.29 -21.71 13.83
CA MET A 60 -16.06 -20.94 12.84
C MET A 60 -16.06 -19.44 13.16
N LEU A 61 -16.29 -19.08 14.43
CA LEU A 61 -16.29 -17.69 14.88
C LEU A 61 -14.90 -17.04 14.78
N TYR A 62 -13.84 -17.74 15.23
CA TYR A 62 -12.46 -17.28 15.06
C TYR A 62 -12.10 -17.06 13.59
N ARG A 63 -12.46 -18.01 12.71
CA ARG A 63 -12.15 -17.92 11.28
C ARG A 63 -12.83 -16.73 10.61
N TYR A 64 -14.12 -16.50 10.89
CA TYR A 64 -14.84 -15.36 10.34
C TYR A 64 -14.30 -14.04 10.91
N TYR A 65 -14.05 -13.94 12.23
CA TYR A 65 -13.45 -12.73 12.82
C TYR A 65 -12.10 -12.38 12.21
N GLY A 66 -11.19 -13.34 12.06
CA GLY A 66 -9.87 -13.10 11.47
C GLY A 66 -9.96 -12.59 10.02
N GLN A 67 -10.94 -13.08 9.24
CA GLN A 67 -11.20 -12.56 7.90
C GLN A 67 -11.85 -11.16 7.92
N LEU A 68 -12.64 -10.80 8.93
CA LEU A 68 -13.12 -9.41 9.12
C LEU A 68 -12.00 -8.43 9.52
N GLU A 69 -10.98 -8.87 10.26
CA GLU A 69 -9.78 -8.07 10.53
C GLU A 69 -9.01 -7.77 9.23
N LEU A 70 -8.78 -8.79 8.41
CA LEU A 70 -8.08 -8.66 7.12
C LEU A 70 -8.88 -7.82 6.10
N LEU A 71 -10.21 -7.99 6.06
CA LEU A 71 -11.11 -7.22 5.20
C LEU A 71 -11.12 -5.72 5.52
N ASP A 72 -11.07 -5.33 6.79
CA ASP A 72 -11.05 -3.93 7.26
C ASP A 72 -9.77 -3.18 6.82
N LEU A 73 -8.67 -3.91 6.58
CA LEU A 73 -7.48 -3.33 5.95
C LEU A 73 -7.76 -2.90 4.49
N ARG A 74 -8.74 -3.51 3.80
CA ARG A 74 -8.95 -3.34 2.36
C ARG A 74 -10.25 -2.61 1.98
N PHE A 75 -11.32 -2.80 2.74
CA PHE A 75 -12.67 -2.37 2.42
C PHE A 75 -13.26 -1.46 3.51
N PRO A 76 -13.59 -0.18 3.21
CA PRO A 76 -14.29 0.70 4.14
C PRO A 76 -15.76 0.31 4.26
N VAL A 77 -16.10 -0.49 5.28
CA VAL A 77 -17.47 -0.96 5.53
C VAL A 77 -18.14 -0.08 6.60
N ASP A 78 -18.81 0.96 6.10
CA ASP A 78 -19.49 2.01 6.84
C ASP A 78 -20.74 2.52 6.08
N ASP A 79 -21.38 3.57 6.59
CA ASP A 79 -22.62 4.12 6.04
C ASP A 79 -22.45 4.92 4.73
N GLN A 80 -21.22 5.31 4.39
CA GLN A 80 -20.85 6.21 3.28
C GLN A 80 -20.25 5.46 2.08
N HIS A 81 -19.50 4.38 2.32
CA HIS A 81 -18.79 3.62 1.29
C HIS A 81 -19.48 2.27 1.01
N ILE A 82 -19.23 1.22 1.81
CA ILE A 82 -19.76 -0.13 1.60
C ILE A 82 -20.88 -0.40 2.61
N LYS A 83 -22.08 0.08 2.28
CA LYS A 83 -23.25 0.11 3.16
C LYS A 83 -23.90 -1.27 3.33
N ILE A 84 -23.55 -1.98 4.41
CA ILE A 84 -24.08 -3.32 4.75
C ILE A 84 -24.86 -3.26 6.07
N SER A 85 -26.11 -3.74 6.09
CA SER A 85 -27.02 -3.62 7.24
C SER A 85 -26.87 -4.77 8.24
N PHE A 86 -25.99 -4.61 9.23
CA PHE A 86 -25.75 -5.61 10.28
C PHE A 86 -26.85 -5.54 11.35
N THR A 87 -27.78 -6.50 11.33
CA THR A 87 -28.84 -6.62 12.35
C THR A 87 -28.54 -7.76 13.32
N TRP A 88 -28.31 -7.41 14.59
CA TRP A 88 -28.01 -8.33 15.68
C TRP A 88 -29.05 -8.21 16.78
N PHE A 89 -29.36 -9.32 17.44
CA PHE A 89 -30.21 -9.35 18.62
C PHE A 89 -29.37 -9.26 19.89
N ASP A 90 -29.88 -8.55 20.90
CA ASP A 90 -29.30 -8.48 22.23
C ASP A 90 -29.35 -9.86 22.91
N ALA A 91 -28.23 -10.31 23.48
CA ALA A 91 -28.05 -11.67 23.99
C ALA A 91 -28.99 -12.03 25.15
N PHE A 92 -29.44 -11.04 25.92
CA PHE A 92 -30.26 -11.24 27.11
C PHE A 92 -31.71 -10.76 26.94
N THR A 93 -31.90 -9.64 26.24
CA THR A 93 -33.23 -9.01 26.06
C THR A 93 -33.86 -9.29 24.70
N HIS A 94 -33.13 -9.93 23.77
CA HIS A 94 -33.54 -10.30 22.41
C HIS A 94 -34.09 -9.15 21.55
N LYS A 95 -33.78 -7.90 21.91
CA LYS A 95 -34.11 -6.71 21.12
C LYS A 95 -33.19 -6.61 19.90
N PRO A 96 -33.70 -6.35 18.68
CA PRO A 96 -32.86 -6.13 17.52
C PRO A 96 -32.22 -4.73 17.55
N THR A 97 -30.93 -4.67 17.22
CA THR A 97 -30.17 -3.46 16.92
C THR A 97 -29.57 -3.60 15.52
N THR A 98 -29.72 -2.58 14.69
CA THR A 98 -29.19 -2.53 13.32
C THR A 98 -28.20 -1.38 13.17
N GLN A 99 -27.04 -1.64 12.55
CA GLN A 99 -26.00 -0.65 12.24
C GLN A 99 -25.33 -0.95 10.90
N TYR A 100 -24.74 0.06 10.27
CA TYR A 100 -23.94 -0.10 9.04
C TYR A 100 -22.43 -0.25 9.28
N SER A 101 -21.99 -0.20 10.54
CA SER A 101 -20.58 -0.22 10.91
C SER A 101 -20.04 -1.65 11.08
N LEU A 102 -18.95 -1.96 10.37
CA LEU A 102 -18.15 -3.18 10.58
C LEU A 102 -17.64 -3.32 12.04
N ALA A 103 -17.49 -2.22 12.78
CA ALA A 103 -17.14 -2.26 14.19
C ALA A 103 -18.21 -2.97 15.04
N PHE A 104 -19.50 -2.69 14.80
CA PHE A 104 -20.60 -3.35 15.52
C PHE A 104 -20.71 -4.84 15.21
N GLU A 105 -20.48 -5.20 13.94
CA GLU A 105 -20.39 -6.57 13.46
C GLU A 105 -19.24 -7.31 14.17
N LYS A 106 -18.01 -6.76 14.14
CA LYS A 106 -16.84 -7.31 14.85
C LYS A 106 -17.11 -7.50 16.34
N ALA A 107 -17.61 -6.48 17.04
CA ALA A 107 -17.91 -6.56 18.47
C ALA A 107 -18.91 -7.67 18.81
N SER A 108 -19.93 -7.86 17.96
CA SER A 108 -20.94 -8.91 18.14
C SER A 108 -20.38 -10.32 17.89
N VAL A 109 -19.44 -10.48 16.95
CA VAL A 109 -18.71 -11.74 16.75
C VAL A 109 -17.80 -12.04 17.94
N ILE A 110 -17.04 -11.05 18.45
CA ILE A 110 -16.22 -11.23 19.66
C ILE A 110 -17.09 -11.62 20.86
N PHE A 111 -18.26 -10.99 21.02
CA PHE A 111 -19.19 -11.35 22.10
C PHE A 111 -19.61 -12.83 22.01
N ASN A 112 -19.88 -13.33 20.79
CA ASN A 112 -20.19 -14.74 20.58
C ASN A 112 -18.98 -15.65 20.83
N ILE A 113 -17.75 -15.24 20.50
CA ILE A 113 -16.52 -15.94 20.88
C ILE A 113 -16.44 -16.05 22.41
N SER A 114 -16.61 -14.94 23.14
CA SER A 114 -16.62 -14.92 24.61
C SER A 114 -17.70 -15.83 25.20
N ALA A 115 -18.90 -15.83 24.60
CA ALA A 115 -20.03 -16.65 25.02
C ALA A 115 -19.74 -18.14 24.83
N VAL A 116 -19.30 -18.58 23.65
CA VAL A 116 -18.91 -19.97 23.38
C VAL A 116 -17.75 -20.41 24.28
N LEU A 117 -16.74 -19.56 24.51
CA LEU A 117 -15.65 -19.85 25.47
C LEU A 117 -16.18 -20.02 26.91
N SER A 118 -17.13 -19.19 27.34
CA SER A 118 -17.76 -19.32 28.67
C SER A 118 -18.60 -20.60 28.80
N CYS A 119 -19.29 -21.02 27.74
CA CYS A 119 -20.09 -22.24 27.71
C CYS A 119 -19.20 -23.49 27.67
N HIS A 120 -18.19 -23.50 26.81
CA HIS A 120 -17.16 -24.54 26.76
C HIS A 120 -16.46 -24.71 28.11
N GLY A 121 -16.14 -23.62 28.80
CA GLY A 121 -15.59 -23.65 30.16
C GLY A 121 -16.58 -24.12 31.23
N ALA A 122 -17.87 -23.78 31.09
CA ALA A 122 -18.91 -24.16 32.05
C ALA A 122 -19.36 -25.63 31.96
N LEU A 123 -19.15 -26.27 30.79
CA LEU A 123 -19.53 -27.65 30.50
C LEU A 123 -18.42 -28.69 30.75
N GLN A 124 -17.20 -28.27 31.10
CA GLN A 124 -16.11 -29.21 31.42
C GLN A 124 -16.42 -30.03 32.68
N ASN A 125 -16.03 -31.32 32.67
CA ASN A 125 -16.11 -32.16 33.87
C ASN A 125 -15.12 -31.68 34.94
N ARG A 126 -15.62 -31.10 36.04
CA ARG A 126 -14.79 -30.61 37.16
C ARG A 126 -14.07 -31.72 37.94
N ALA A 127 -14.38 -32.99 37.71
CA ALA A 127 -13.65 -34.11 38.30
C ALA A 127 -12.32 -34.42 37.60
N ASP A 128 -12.18 -34.06 36.31
CA ASP A 128 -11.01 -34.42 35.50
C ASP A 128 -9.98 -33.29 35.48
N GLU A 129 -8.75 -33.55 35.94
CA GLU A 129 -7.65 -32.58 35.94
C GLU A 129 -7.39 -31.88 34.57
N PRO A 130 -7.35 -32.56 33.41
CA PRO A 130 -7.18 -31.88 32.13
C PRO A 130 -8.38 -30.98 31.78
N ALA A 131 -9.61 -31.39 32.12
CA ALA A 131 -10.81 -30.62 31.85
C ALA A 131 -10.88 -29.36 32.74
N LEU A 132 -10.43 -29.43 34.00
CA LEU A 132 -10.23 -28.24 34.86
C LEU A 132 -9.25 -27.24 34.22
N LYS A 133 -8.15 -27.70 33.59
CA LYS A 133 -7.22 -26.81 32.87
C LYS A 133 -7.85 -26.17 31.63
N ILE A 134 -8.65 -26.93 30.88
CA ILE A 134 -9.42 -26.41 29.72
C ILE A 134 -10.44 -25.36 30.19
N ALA A 135 -11.17 -25.63 31.27
CA ALA A 135 -12.15 -24.70 31.84
C ALA A 135 -11.49 -23.39 32.27
N TYR A 136 -10.39 -23.49 33.04
CA TYR A 136 -9.61 -22.36 33.51
C TYR A 136 -9.19 -21.42 32.37
N HIS A 137 -8.53 -21.96 31.34
CA HIS A 137 -8.09 -21.16 30.20
C HIS A 137 -9.26 -20.64 29.34
N SER A 138 -10.36 -21.38 29.21
CA SER A 138 -11.55 -20.92 28.47
C SER A 138 -12.19 -19.70 29.13
N PHE A 139 -12.30 -19.68 30.47
CA PHE A 139 -12.78 -18.51 31.21
C PHE A 139 -11.80 -17.32 31.15
N GLN A 140 -10.49 -17.56 31.22
CA GLN A 140 -9.49 -16.49 31.03
C GLN A 140 -9.53 -15.87 29.63
N ALA A 141 -9.76 -16.68 28.59
CA ALA A 141 -9.88 -16.22 27.20
C ALA A 141 -11.19 -15.46 26.96
N SER A 142 -12.31 -15.95 27.52
CA SER A 142 -13.60 -15.25 27.51
C SER A 142 -13.50 -13.88 28.18
N ALA A 143 -12.86 -13.81 29.36
CA ALA A 143 -12.58 -12.54 30.04
C ALA A 143 -11.74 -11.58 29.17
N GLY A 144 -10.73 -12.09 28.48
CA GLY A 144 -9.87 -11.29 27.58
C GLY A 144 -10.60 -10.71 26.37
N MET A 145 -11.45 -11.51 25.73
CA MET A 145 -12.31 -11.09 24.62
C MET A 145 -13.33 -10.03 25.06
N PHE A 146 -13.94 -10.18 26.25
CA PHE A 146 -14.78 -9.13 26.84
C PHE A 146 -13.99 -7.85 27.22
N THR A 147 -12.77 -7.96 27.75
CA THR A 147 -11.89 -6.79 28.01
C THR A 147 -11.67 -5.98 26.73
N TYR A 148 -11.32 -6.65 25.64
CA TYR A 148 -11.12 -5.99 24.34
C TYR A 148 -12.38 -5.27 23.84
N ILE A 149 -13.58 -5.84 24.04
CA ILE A 149 -14.84 -5.15 23.75
C ILE A 149 -14.96 -3.85 24.56
N ASN A 150 -14.78 -3.92 25.88
CA ASN A 150 -14.94 -2.79 26.79
C ASN A 150 -13.91 -1.66 26.59
N GLU A 151 -12.72 -1.99 26.08
CA GLU A 151 -11.66 -1.02 25.78
C GLU A 151 -11.85 -0.34 24.43
N ASN A 152 -12.25 -1.08 23.38
CA ASN A 152 -12.26 -0.59 22.00
C ASN A 152 -13.64 -0.07 21.52
N PHE A 153 -14.74 -0.49 22.14
CA PHE A 153 -16.10 -0.16 21.66
C PHE A 153 -16.84 0.75 22.65
N LEU A 154 -16.46 2.03 22.64
CA LEU A 154 -16.95 3.06 23.59
C LEU A 154 -18.43 3.46 23.40
N HIS A 155 -19.02 3.17 22.24
CA HIS A 155 -20.37 3.59 21.86
C HIS A 155 -21.26 2.38 21.55
N ALA A 156 -21.53 1.56 22.57
CA ALA A 156 -22.34 0.36 22.46
C ALA A 156 -23.80 0.65 22.07
N PRO A 157 -24.34 0.05 20.99
CA PRO A 157 -25.72 0.28 20.54
C PRO A 157 -26.72 -0.80 21.03
N SER A 158 -26.30 -1.70 21.92
CA SER A 158 -27.12 -2.71 22.59
C SER A 158 -26.68 -2.86 24.05
N PHE A 159 -27.55 -3.41 24.92
CA PHE A 159 -27.28 -3.46 26.36
C PHE A 159 -26.21 -4.50 26.71
N ASP A 160 -26.22 -5.64 26.02
CA ASP A 160 -25.22 -6.70 26.16
C ASP A 160 -23.77 -6.24 25.86
N LEU A 161 -23.58 -5.30 24.95
CA LEU A 161 -22.30 -4.68 24.61
C LEU A 161 -21.95 -3.46 25.48
N SER A 162 -22.84 -3.02 26.37
CA SER A 162 -22.58 -1.83 27.20
C SER A 162 -21.40 -2.03 28.16
N ARG A 163 -20.65 -0.96 28.41
CA ARG A 163 -19.44 -0.96 29.27
C ARG A 163 -19.71 -1.59 30.64
N GLU A 164 -20.85 -1.28 31.25
CA GLU A 164 -21.26 -1.74 32.57
C GLU A 164 -21.57 -3.24 32.57
N THR A 165 -22.32 -3.72 31.56
CA THR A 165 -22.65 -5.14 31.39
C THR A 165 -21.41 -5.95 31.04
N VAL A 166 -20.61 -5.52 30.06
CA VAL A 166 -19.36 -6.21 29.66
C VAL A 166 -18.35 -6.24 30.81
N LYS A 167 -18.17 -5.15 31.56
CA LYS A 167 -17.33 -5.14 32.78
C LYS A 167 -17.80 -6.16 33.83
N THR A 168 -19.11 -6.28 34.02
CA THR A 168 -19.70 -7.30 34.91
C THR A 168 -19.38 -8.71 34.43
N LEU A 169 -19.44 -8.97 33.11
CA LEU A 169 -19.07 -10.25 32.51
C LEU A 169 -17.56 -10.56 32.68
N ILE A 170 -16.66 -9.58 32.50
CA ILE A 170 -15.21 -9.76 32.76
C ILE A 170 -14.98 -10.21 34.21
N GLN A 171 -15.58 -9.52 35.19
CA GLN A 171 -15.44 -9.84 36.61
C GLN A 171 -15.97 -11.24 36.93
N LEU A 172 -17.11 -11.62 36.35
CA LEU A 172 -17.71 -12.94 36.49
C LEU A 172 -16.82 -14.05 35.91
N MET A 173 -16.34 -13.90 34.66
CA MET A 173 -15.46 -14.89 34.02
C MET A 173 -14.15 -15.08 34.81
N LEU A 174 -13.56 -14.00 35.33
CA LEU A 174 -12.36 -14.08 36.18
C LEU A 174 -12.63 -14.72 37.55
N ALA A 175 -13.80 -14.48 38.15
CA ALA A 175 -14.20 -15.14 39.39
C ALA A 175 -14.34 -16.67 39.19
N GLN A 176 -14.98 -17.09 38.10
CA GLN A 176 -15.14 -18.51 37.74
C GLN A 176 -13.79 -19.18 37.45
N ALA A 177 -12.89 -18.52 36.73
CA ALA A 177 -11.51 -19.01 36.53
C ALA A 177 -10.75 -19.15 37.87
N GLN A 178 -10.85 -18.16 38.75
CA GLN A 178 -10.21 -18.20 40.07
C GLN A 178 -10.79 -19.31 40.98
N GLU A 179 -12.10 -19.61 40.89
CA GLU A 179 -12.73 -20.75 41.57
C GLU A 179 -12.18 -22.10 41.08
N ILE A 180 -12.08 -22.30 39.77
CA ILE A 180 -11.54 -23.54 39.17
C ILE A 180 -10.05 -23.73 39.56
N PHE A 181 -9.28 -22.64 39.59
CA PHE A 181 -7.88 -22.71 40.06
C PHE A 181 -7.81 -23.07 41.55
N LEU A 182 -8.67 -22.47 42.39
CA LEU A 182 -8.78 -22.80 43.81
C LEU A 182 -9.13 -24.29 44.02
N GLU A 183 -10.13 -24.82 43.32
CA GLU A 183 -10.50 -26.24 43.37
C GLU A 183 -9.30 -27.14 43.04
N LYS A 184 -8.58 -26.85 41.95
CA LYS A 184 -7.36 -27.61 41.63
C LYS A 184 -6.35 -27.54 42.77
N GLN A 185 -6.11 -26.37 43.37
CA GLN A 185 -5.15 -26.27 44.49
C GLN A 185 -5.63 -26.98 45.77
N VAL A 186 -6.94 -27.10 45.99
CA VAL A 186 -7.53 -27.93 47.06
C VAL A 186 -7.32 -29.42 46.76
N ALA A 187 -7.56 -29.87 45.52
CA ALA A 187 -7.32 -31.25 45.09
C ALA A 187 -5.83 -31.65 45.15
N ASP A 188 -4.95 -30.74 44.73
CA ASP A 188 -3.49 -30.81 44.86
C ASP A 188 -3.00 -30.79 46.34
N LYS A 189 -3.90 -30.62 47.32
CA LYS A 189 -3.63 -30.51 48.77
C LYS A 189 -2.55 -29.48 49.12
N LYS A 190 -2.56 -28.30 48.46
CA LYS A 190 -1.59 -27.24 48.77
C LYS A 190 -1.76 -26.71 50.21
N LYS A 191 -0.72 -26.02 50.71
CA LYS A 191 -0.71 -25.41 52.06
C LYS A 191 -1.93 -24.52 52.28
N THR A 192 -2.59 -24.65 53.43
CA THR A 192 -3.79 -23.90 53.82
C THR A 192 -3.65 -22.38 53.65
N GLY A 193 -2.49 -21.81 54.00
CA GLY A 193 -2.18 -20.39 53.82
C GLY A 193 -2.06 -19.92 52.37
N LEU A 194 -1.91 -20.82 51.38
CA LEU A 194 -2.06 -20.49 49.96
C LEU A 194 -3.53 -20.54 49.54
N LEU A 195 -4.24 -21.60 49.94
CA LEU A 195 -5.67 -21.79 49.65
C LEU A 195 -6.52 -20.62 50.18
N ALA A 196 -6.23 -20.14 51.39
CA ALA A 196 -6.89 -18.97 51.97
C ALA A 196 -6.69 -17.69 51.14
N LYS A 197 -5.49 -17.48 50.57
CA LYS A 197 -5.21 -16.30 49.72
C LYS A 197 -5.91 -16.38 48.36
N LEU A 198 -5.96 -17.57 47.78
CA LEU A 198 -6.68 -17.84 46.54
C LEU A 198 -8.19 -17.66 46.74
N ALA A 199 -8.75 -18.21 47.82
CA ALA A 199 -10.16 -18.06 48.18
C ALA A 199 -10.53 -16.61 48.52
N SER A 200 -9.68 -15.86 49.23
CA SER A 200 -9.86 -14.42 49.48
C SER A 200 -9.97 -13.61 48.17
N GLN A 201 -9.25 -14.01 47.12
CA GLN A 201 -9.40 -13.42 45.79
C GLN A 201 -10.70 -13.88 45.09
N THR A 202 -11.07 -15.17 45.15
CA THR A 202 -12.36 -15.65 44.61
C THR A 202 -13.54 -14.91 45.24
N ALA A 203 -13.51 -14.72 46.56
CA ALA A 203 -14.47 -13.93 47.33
C ALA A 203 -14.62 -12.50 46.78
N TYR A 204 -13.48 -11.86 46.49
CA TYR A 204 -13.42 -10.47 46.07
C TYR A 204 -13.92 -10.28 44.64
N LEU A 205 -13.56 -11.19 43.72
CA LEU A 205 -14.02 -11.16 42.34
C LEU A 205 -15.54 -11.42 42.25
N TYR A 206 -16.07 -12.41 42.99
CA TYR A 206 -17.52 -12.62 43.05
C TYR A 206 -18.25 -11.46 43.75
N ALA A 207 -17.71 -10.89 44.83
CA ALA A 207 -18.33 -9.73 45.47
C ALA A 207 -18.45 -8.51 44.53
N GLN A 208 -17.45 -8.27 43.68
CA GLN A 208 -17.55 -7.26 42.62
C GLN A 208 -18.59 -7.62 41.56
N ALA A 209 -18.64 -8.89 41.11
CA ALA A 209 -19.63 -9.34 40.15
C ALA A 209 -21.07 -9.28 40.70
N VAL A 210 -21.29 -9.48 42.02
CA VAL A 210 -22.60 -9.33 42.66
C VAL A 210 -23.17 -7.91 42.49
N GLU A 211 -22.34 -6.87 42.60
CA GLU A 211 -22.77 -5.46 42.44
C GLU A 211 -23.31 -5.21 41.02
N GLY A 212 -22.53 -5.54 39.99
CA GLY A 212 -22.93 -5.40 38.59
C GLY A 212 -24.10 -6.32 38.20
N ILE A 213 -24.14 -7.55 38.71
CA ILE A 213 -25.26 -8.48 38.45
C ILE A 213 -26.54 -7.99 39.12
N GLN A 214 -26.47 -7.47 40.35
CA GLN A 214 -27.64 -6.90 41.03
C GLN A 214 -28.22 -5.72 40.25
N GLU A 215 -27.37 -4.85 39.69
CA GLU A 215 -27.82 -3.74 38.84
C GLU A 215 -28.45 -4.23 37.53
N ASN A 216 -27.84 -5.20 36.85
CA ASN A 216 -28.38 -5.78 35.61
C ASN A 216 -29.68 -6.58 35.84
N VAL A 217 -29.84 -7.25 36.98
CA VAL A 217 -31.12 -7.87 37.40
C VAL A 217 -32.18 -6.81 37.68
N ASN A 218 -31.83 -5.71 38.36
CA ASN A 218 -32.75 -4.60 38.62
C ASN A 218 -33.22 -3.91 37.32
N LYS A 219 -32.38 -3.88 36.29
CA LYS A 219 -32.71 -3.39 34.93
C LYS A 219 -33.47 -4.42 34.08
N ALA A 220 -33.76 -5.61 34.60
CA ALA A 220 -34.32 -6.76 33.87
C ALA A 220 -33.50 -7.17 32.63
N ILE A 221 -32.17 -6.98 32.69
CA ILE A 221 -31.22 -7.47 31.69
C ILE A 221 -30.78 -8.89 32.05
N PHE A 222 -30.46 -9.18 33.31
CA PHE A 222 -30.06 -10.52 33.76
C PHE A 222 -31.19 -11.25 34.49
N GLU A 223 -31.23 -12.57 34.31
CA GLU A 223 -32.08 -13.47 35.09
C GLU A 223 -31.70 -13.48 36.57
N LYS A 224 -32.69 -13.39 37.47
CA LYS A 224 -32.46 -13.31 38.93
C LYS A 224 -31.65 -14.49 39.47
N VAL A 225 -31.68 -15.63 38.79
CA VAL A 225 -30.95 -16.86 39.13
C VAL A 225 -29.43 -16.64 39.11
N TRP A 226 -28.90 -15.75 38.24
CA TRP A 226 -27.46 -15.45 38.20
C TRP A 226 -26.95 -14.83 39.50
N LEU A 227 -27.73 -13.90 40.07
CA LEU A 227 -27.43 -13.27 41.36
C LEU A 227 -27.28 -14.31 42.48
N THR A 228 -28.18 -15.30 42.51
CA THR A 228 -28.18 -16.40 43.50
C THR A 228 -26.91 -17.25 43.43
N VAL A 229 -26.41 -17.55 42.22
CA VAL A 229 -25.18 -18.35 42.02
C VAL A 229 -23.93 -17.56 42.44
N VAL A 230 -23.86 -16.26 42.12
CA VAL A 230 -22.67 -15.43 42.38
C VAL A 230 -22.59 -14.99 43.86
N GLN A 231 -23.75 -14.80 44.51
CA GLN A 231 -23.82 -14.68 45.98
C GLN A 231 -23.31 -15.96 46.67
N HIS A 232 -23.65 -17.15 46.16
CA HIS A 232 -23.08 -18.40 46.67
C HIS A 232 -21.55 -18.48 46.49
N GLY A 233 -21.00 -18.13 45.32
CA GLY A 233 -19.55 -18.15 45.08
C GLY A 233 -18.77 -17.23 46.04
N THR A 234 -19.39 -16.14 46.51
CA THR A 234 -18.84 -15.28 47.58
C THR A 234 -18.79 -16.02 48.92
N ALA A 235 -19.82 -16.81 49.25
CA ALA A 235 -19.98 -17.48 50.55
C ALA A 235 -19.03 -18.67 50.76
N VAL A 236 -18.68 -19.40 49.69
CA VAL A 236 -17.77 -20.58 49.68
C VAL A 236 -16.36 -20.27 50.19
N SER A 237 -15.98 -18.98 50.24
CA SER A 237 -14.59 -18.52 50.23
C SER A 237 -13.93 -18.23 51.59
N ARG A 238 -14.67 -18.22 52.69
CA ARG A 238 -14.19 -17.83 54.04
C ARG A 238 -14.23 -19.02 55.00
N LEU A 239 -13.49 -18.96 56.12
CA LEU A 239 -13.25 -20.13 57.01
C LEU A 239 -13.77 -20.05 58.47
N GLN A 240 -14.05 -18.86 59.02
CA GLN A 240 -14.72 -18.70 60.35
C GLN A 240 -16.06 -17.98 60.24
N VAL A 241 -16.12 -16.91 59.43
CA VAL A 241 -17.37 -16.46 58.78
C VAL A 241 -18.00 -17.55 57.90
N ALA A 242 -17.33 -18.69 57.74
CA ALA A 242 -17.80 -19.88 57.03
C ALA A 242 -19.06 -20.50 57.62
N GLU A 243 -19.23 -20.55 58.95
CA GLU A 243 -20.41 -21.24 59.46
C GLU A 243 -21.68 -20.45 59.14
N SER A 244 -21.64 -19.12 59.34
CA SER A 244 -22.72 -18.21 58.94
C SER A 244 -22.91 -18.17 57.43
N LEU A 245 -21.84 -18.00 56.64
CA LEU A 245 -21.92 -17.91 55.17
C LEU A 245 -22.27 -19.24 54.50
N ALA A 246 -21.79 -20.40 54.97
CA ALA A 246 -22.16 -21.70 54.41
C ALA A 246 -23.60 -22.08 54.79
N LYS A 247 -24.07 -21.73 55.99
CA LYS A 247 -25.47 -21.87 56.40
C LYS A 247 -26.39 -20.93 55.62
N GLU A 248 -25.95 -19.71 55.32
CA GLU A 248 -26.64 -18.78 54.41
C GLU A 248 -26.62 -19.27 52.96
N ALA A 249 -25.53 -19.87 52.50
CA ALA A 249 -25.42 -20.48 51.19
C ALA A 249 -26.32 -21.72 51.05
N GLU A 250 -26.42 -22.57 52.08
CA GLU A 250 -27.34 -23.70 52.11
C GLU A 250 -28.81 -23.23 52.17
N ARG A 251 -29.11 -22.19 52.95
CA ARG A 251 -30.44 -21.54 52.93
C ARG A 251 -30.78 -21.01 51.53
N THR A 252 -29.81 -20.41 50.86
CA THR A 252 -29.97 -19.81 49.53
C THR A 252 -30.03 -20.87 48.42
N SER A 253 -29.28 -21.98 48.51
CA SER A 253 -29.34 -23.10 47.56
C SER A 253 -30.64 -23.91 47.69
N ARG A 254 -31.16 -24.06 48.91
CA ARG A 254 -32.52 -24.60 49.15
C ARG A 254 -33.63 -23.69 48.60
N GLY A 255 -33.36 -22.39 48.43
CA GLY A 255 -34.24 -21.42 47.78
C GLY A 255 -34.08 -21.33 46.26
N PHE A 256 -33.14 -22.07 45.66
CA PHE A 256 -32.92 -22.12 44.23
C PHE A 256 -34.02 -22.97 43.55
N PRO A 257 -34.63 -22.52 42.44
CA PRO A 257 -35.73 -23.24 41.82
C PRO A 257 -35.30 -24.61 41.26
N SER A 258 -36.15 -25.63 41.41
CA SER A 258 -35.88 -26.98 40.89
C SER A 258 -35.94 -27.09 39.37
N SER A 259 -36.48 -26.09 38.69
CA SER A 259 -36.42 -25.90 37.24
C SER A 259 -35.95 -24.47 36.95
N VAL A 260 -34.89 -24.32 36.16
CA VAL A 260 -34.33 -23.01 35.79
C VAL A 260 -35.02 -22.44 34.55
N PRO A 261 -35.20 -21.12 34.43
CA PRO A 261 -35.74 -20.50 33.21
C PRO A 261 -34.87 -20.83 31.99
N PRO A 262 -35.43 -21.16 30.81
CA PRO A 262 -34.64 -21.51 29.62
C PRO A 262 -33.63 -20.43 29.18
N GLY A 263 -33.93 -19.15 29.42
CA GLY A 263 -33.02 -18.03 29.12
C GLY A 263 -31.80 -17.91 30.06
N SER A 264 -31.80 -18.62 31.20
CA SER A 264 -30.76 -18.46 32.23
C SER A 264 -29.39 -19.08 31.88
N ASN A 265 -29.32 -19.93 30.84
CA ASN A 265 -28.09 -20.63 30.39
C ASN A 265 -27.36 -21.41 31.51
N LEU A 266 -28.16 -22.03 32.38
CA LEU A 266 -27.74 -23.00 33.40
C LEU A 266 -28.29 -24.40 33.08
N SER A 267 -27.61 -25.46 33.52
CA SER A 267 -28.11 -26.84 33.37
C SER A 267 -29.23 -27.14 34.37
N ALA A 268 -30.15 -28.04 34.02
CA ALA A 268 -31.21 -28.49 34.93
C ALA A 268 -30.66 -29.07 36.26
N GLU A 269 -29.51 -29.74 36.18
CA GLU A 269 -28.80 -30.33 37.32
C GLU A 269 -28.15 -29.29 38.26
N THR A 270 -28.02 -28.03 37.84
CA THR A 270 -27.36 -26.97 38.61
C THR A 270 -27.95 -26.82 40.02
N SER A 271 -29.26 -27.00 40.16
CA SER A 271 -29.95 -26.95 41.46
C SER A 271 -29.47 -28.05 42.43
N GLY A 272 -29.34 -29.28 41.92
CA GLY A 272 -28.88 -30.44 42.70
C GLY A 272 -27.40 -30.32 43.09
N MET A 273 -26.52 -30.01 42.13
CA MET A 273 -25.08 -29.82 42.39
C MET A 273 -24.84 -28.73 43.44
N LEU A 274 -25.56 -27.60 43.33
CA LEU A 274 -25.44 -26.47 44.25
C LEU A 274 -25.84 -26.85 45.69
N GLN A 275 -26.92 -27.62 45.84
CA GLN A 275 -27.40 -28.10 47.14
C GLN A 275 -26.46 -29.15 47.76
N GLU A 276 -25.89 -30.05 46.96
CA GLU A 276 -24.91 -31.03 47.43
C GLU A 276 -23.63 -30.36 47.92
N VAL A 277 -23.03 -29.48 47.10
CA VAL A 277 -21.78 -28.77 47.43
C VAL A 277 -21.95 -27.88 48.66
N THR A 278 -23.04 -27.11 48.76
CA THR A 278 -23.31 -26.26 49.95
C THR A 278 -23.47 -27.08 51.22
N LYS A 279 -24.27 -28.14 51.19
CA LYS A 279 -24.49 -29.04 52.33
C LYS A 279 -23.19 -29.74 52.76
N ARG A 280 -22.39 -30.23 51.81
CA ARG A 280 -21.09 -30.86 52.07
C ARG A 280 -20.14 -29.88 52.75
N GLN A 281 -20.01 -28.66 52.20
CA GLN A 281 -19.14 -27.63 52.79
C GLN A 281 -19.59 -27.21 54.19
N HIS A 282 -20.89 -26.96 54.40
CA HIS A 282 -21.42 -26.61 55.72
C HIS A 282 -21.11 -27.71 56.75
N THR A 283 -21.29 -28.99 56.38
CA THR A 283 -20.96 -30.14 57.23
C THR A 283 -19.48 -30.17 57.61
N THR A 284 -18.56 -30.04 56.65
CA THR A 284 -17.10 -30.04 56.92
C THR A 284 -16.65 -28.84 57.77
N VAL A 285 -17.23 -27.66 57.53
CA VAL A 285 -16.98 -26.46 58.35
C VAL A 285 -17.47 -26.68 59.78
N GLN A 286 -18.68 -27.20 59.97
CA GLN A 286 -19.26 -27.47 61.28
C GLN A 286 -18.46 -28.53 62.05
N GLU A 287 -18.00 -29.59 61.38
CA GLU A 287 -17.16 -30.61 61.99
C GLU A 287 -15.83 -30.02 62.49
N LYS A 288 -15.12 -29.26 61.65
CA LYS A 288 -13.82 -28.66 62.01
C LYS A 288 -13.95 -27.54 63.04
N LEU A 289 -15.04 -26.77 63.03
CA LEU A 289 -15.35 -25.80 64.08
C LEU A 289 -15.58 -26.51 65.42
N ARG A 290 -16.40 -27.57 65.44
CA ARG A 290 -16.67 -28.36 66.65
C ARG A 290 -15.42 -29.03 67.22
N GLU A 291 -14.52 -29.51 66.36
CA GLU A 291 -13.21 -30.06 66.74
C GLU A 291 -12.33 -28.98 67.40
N ALA A 292 -12.16 -27.82 66.73
CA ALA A 292 -11.37 -26.72 67.26
C ALA A 292 -11.94 -26.11 68.54
N SER A 293 -13.27 -25.95 68.64
CA SER A 293 -13.95 -25.53 69.87
C SER A 293 -13.72 -26.53 70.99
N LYS A 294 -13.91 -27.83 70.75
CA LYS A 294 -13.67 -28.86 71.77
C LYS A 294 -12.22 -28.83 72.27
N ASP A 295 -11.24 -28.76 71.37
CA ASP A 295 -9.83 -28.75 71.80
C ASP A 295 -9.48 -27.43 72.51
N ASN A 296 -10.14 -26.31 72.18
CA ASN A 296 -10.03 -25.08 72.95
C ASN A 296 -10.68 -25.19 74.34
N ASP A 297 -11.89 -25.74 74.43
CA ASP A 297 -12.67 -25.83 75.67
C ASP A 297 -12.11 -26.88 76.66
N PHE A 298 -11.37 -27.88 76.18
CA PHE A 298 -10.78 -28.94 77.01
C PHE A 298 -9.25 -28.88 77.15
N VAL A 299 -8.53 -28.21 76.23
CA VAL A 299 -7.06 -28.13 76.26
C VAL A 299 -6.57 -26.68 76.34
N TYR A 300 -6.83 -25.87 75.32
CA TYR A 300 -6.07 -24.62 75.12
C TYR A 300 -6.59 -23.41 75.89
N HIS A 301 -7.89 -23.35 76.20
CA HIS A 301 -8.57 -22.29 76.94
C HIS A 301 -8.28 -20.87 76.43
N GLN A 302 -8.06 -20.70 75.12
CA GLN A 302 -7.73 -19.41 74.52
C GLN A 302 -9.01 -18.61 74.24
N THR A 303 -8.98 -17.31 74.57
CA THR A 303 -10.06 -16.38 74.24
C THR A 303 -10.19 -16.24 72.72
N VAL A 304 -11.36 -16.57 72.17
CA VAL A 304 -11.63 -16.42 70.73
C VAL A 304 -11.61 -14.93 70.37
N PRO A 305 -10.74 -14.46 69.46
CA PRO A 305 -10.66 -13.05 69.08
C PRO A 305 -11.87 -12.64 68.21
N PRO A 306 -12.42 -11.42 68.38
CA PRO A 306 -13.49 -10.93 67.53
C PRO A 306 -13.03 -10.69 66.09
N GLU A 307 -13.90 -10.92 65.10
CA GLU A 307 -13.55 -10.87 63.66
C GLU A 307 -12.81 -9.59 63.25
N ALA A 308 -13.27 -8.42 63.75
CA ALA A 308 -12.66 -7.12 63.44
C ALA A 308 -11.24 -6.91 63.99
N SER A 309 -10.73 -7.82 64.84
CA SER A 309 -9.34 -7.83 65.34
C SER A 309 -8.40 -8.74 64.55
N LEU A 310 -8.95 -9.57 63.63
CA LEU A 310 -8.16 -10.45 62.78
C LEU A 310 -7.52 -9.69 61.63
N SER A 311 -6.29 -10.06 61.25
CA SER A 311 -5.64 -9.51 60.06
C SER A 311 -6.32 -10.01 58.78
N SER A 312 -6.52 -9.09 57.83
CA SER A 312 -7.20 -9.43 56.58
C SER A 312 -6.41 -10.44 55.75
N VAL A 313 -7.10 -11.47 55.23
CA VAL A 313 -6.46 -12.51 54.42
C VAL A 313 -6.04 -11.91 53.08
N ALA A 314 -4.73 -11.76 52.88
CA ALA A 314 -4.15 -11.23 51.64
C ALA A 314 -4.69 -11.97 50.40
N LYS A 315 -4.96 -11.23 49.33
CA LYS A 315 -5.51 -11.79 48.08
C LYS A 315 -4.39 -12.29 47.17
N LEU A 316 -4.63 -13.34 46.41
CA LEU A 316 -3.73 -13.82 45.37
C LEU A 316 -4.46 -14.01 44.02
N PRO A 317 -4.31 -13.09 43.05
CA PRO A 317 -4.79 -13.31 41.69
C PRO A 317 -3.98 -14.42 41.02
N ALA A 318 -4.68 -15.49 40.62
CA ALA A 318 -4.16 -16.50 39.70
C ALA A 318 -4.69 -16.28 38.29
N ALA A 319 -6.01 -16.01 38.17
CA ALA A 319 -6.64 -15.67 36.91
C ALA A 319 -6.34 -14.23 36.47
N LYS A 320 -5.81 -14.08 35.25
CA LYS A 320 -5.76 -12.83 34.48
C LYS A 320 -6.57 -12.97 33.17
N PRO A 321 -7.14 -11.90 32.60
CA PRO A 321 -7.62 -11.95 31.21
C PRO A 321 -6.42 -12.20 30.27
N ILE A 322 -6.62 -12.97 29.21
CA ILE A 322 -5.59 -13.19 28.17
C ILE A 322 -5.84 -12.17 27.05
N PRO A 323 -4.91 -11.26 26.74
CA PRO A 323 -5.09 -10.29 25.65
C PRO A 323 -5.43 -10.96 24.33
N VAL A 324 -6.32 -10.34 23.54
CA VAL A 324 -6.76 -10.89 22.26
C VAL A 324 -5.58 -11.15 21.31
N ASN A 325 -4.56 -10.29 21.32
CA ASN A 325 -3.33 -10.49 20.56
C ASN A 325 -2.53 -11.74 21.00
N GLU A 326 -2.53 -12.09 22.30
CA GLU A 326 -1.88 -13.31 22.82
C GLU A 326 -2.66 -14.57 22.41
N LEU A 327 -3.99 -14.48 22.26
CA LEU A 327 -4.84 -15.56 21.72
C LEU A 327 -4.61 -15.76 20.21
N TYR A 328 -4.71 -14.70 19.40
CA TYR A 328 -4.54 -14.80 17.94
C TYR A 328 -3.10 -15.07 17.48
N ALA A 329 -2.09 -14.82 18.32
CA ALA A 329 -0.70 -15.21 18.05
C ALA A 329 -0.45 -16.73 18.07
N GLY A 330 -1.41 -17.54 18.55
CA GLY A 330 -1.31 -18.99 18.55
C GLY A 330 -1.34 -19.57 17.13
N GLN A 331 -0.36 -20.44 16.78
CA GLN A 331 -0.31 -21.11 15.48
C GLN A 331 -1.60 -21.89 15.12
N GLU A 332 -2.34 -22.37 16.13
CA GLU A 332 -3.65 -23.01 15.96
C GLU A 332 -4.67 -22.03 15.34
N ILE A 333 -4.80 -20.83 15.90
CA ILE A 333 -5.79 -19.82 15.47
C ILE A 333 -5.40 -19.16 14.14
N SER A 334 -4.10 -19.03 13.86
CA SER A 334 -3.61 -18.67 12.51
C SER A 334 -4.03 -19.72 11.46
N ARG A 335 -3.88 -21.02 11.75
CA ARG A 335 -4.33 -22.11 10.84
C ARG A 335 -5.86 -22.16 10.69
N ILE A 336 -6.61 -21.87 11.75
CA ILE A 336 -8.08 -21.79 11.72
C ILE A 336 -8.55 -20.62 10.84
N THR A 337 -7.89 -19.45 10.93
CA THR A 337 -8.22 -18.26 10.13
C THR A 337 -7.97 -18.49 8.64
N GLY A 338 -6.85 -19.13 8.31
CA GLY A 338 -6.39 -19.32 6.92
C GLY A 338 -5.78 -18.06 6.30
N PRO A 339 -5.46 -18.10 5.00
CA PRO A 339 -4.89 -16.95 4.27
C PRO A 339 -5.92 -15.82 4.09
N ASP A 340 -5.44 -14.61 3.85
CA ASP A 340 -6.26 -13.44 3.48
C ASP A 340 -6.96 -13.67 2.13
N LEU A 341 -8.28 -13.80 2.16
CA LEU A 341 -9.13 -13.97 0.98
C LEU A 341 -8.87 -12.87 -0.05
N PHE A 342 -8.78 -11.61 0.40
CA PHE A 342 -8.68 -10.45 -0.49
C PHE A 342 -7.23 -9.95 -0.65
N SER A 343 -6.26 -10.82 -0.38
CA SER A 343 -4.81 -10.58 -0.51
C SER A 343 -4.40 -9.80 -1.77
N LYS A 344 -5.04 -10.12 -2.91
CA LYS A 344 -4.88 -9.51 -4.23
C LYS A 344 -5.27 -8.01 -4.33
N ILE A 345 -6.17 -7.51 -3.49
CA ILE A 345 -6.78 -6.18 -3.63
C ILE A 345 -6.01 -5.15 -2.79
N VAL A 346 -5.16 -4.35 -3.43
CA VAL A 346 -4.36 -3.30 -2.78
C VAL A 346 -5.18 -2.00 -2.69
N PRO A 347 -5.37 -1.38 -1.50
CA PRO A 347 -6.15 -0.16 -1.36
C PRO A 347 -5.51 1.05 -2.01
N MET A 348 -6.32 1.99 -2.52
CA MET A 348 -5.84 3.17 -3.25
C MET A 348 -4.86 4.03 -2.44
N ALA A 349 -5.11 4.20 -1.13
CA ALA A 349 -4.20 4.90 -0.22
C ALA A 349 -2.86 4.15 -0.01
N VAL A 350 -2.85 2.81 -0.14
CA VAL A 350 -1.60 2.04 -0.11
C VAL A 350 -0.86 2.18 -1.45
N THR A 351 -1.55 2.19 -2.60
CA THR A 351 -0.88 2.43 -3.88
C THR A 351 -0.31 3.86 -3.99
N GLU A 352 -0.92 4.84 -3.31
CA GLU A 352 -0.38 6.19 -3.16
C GLU A 352 0.91 6.18 -2.31
N SER A 353 0.87 5.66 -1.08
CA SER A 353 2.08 5.50 -0.23
C SER A 353 3.18 4.65 -0.89
N ALA A 354 2.82 3.59 -1.63
CA ALA A 354 3.79 2.78 -2.37
C ALA A 354 4.44 3.58 -3.52
N SER A 355 3.67 4.43 -4.23
CA SER A 355 4.20 5.33 -5.25
C SER A 355 5.14 6.39 -4.66
N LEU A 356 4.84 6.90 -3.46
CA LEU A 356 5.73 7.80 -2.72
C LEU A 356 7.02 7.10 -2.29
N TYR A 357 6.93 5.86 -1.79
CA TYR A 357 8.09 5.03 -1.48
C TYR A 357 8.96 4.75 -2.73
N ASP A 358 8.34 4.46 -3.87
CA ASP A 358 9.03 4.21 -5.13
C ASP A 358 9.78 5.44 -5.65
N GLU A 359 9.28 6.65 -5.42
CA GLU A 359 10.00 7.88 -5.73
C GLU A 359 11.14 8.17 -4.71
N GLU A 360 11.00 7.83 -3.42
CA GLU A 360 12.14 7.86 -2.48
C GLU A 360 13.22 6.82 -2.84
N LYS A 361 12.81 5.60 -3.20
CA LYS A 361 13.65 4.53 -3.75
C LYS A 361 14.35 5.00 -5.02
N ALA A 362 13.64 5.70 -5.92
CA ALA A 362 14.21 6.30 -7.12
C ALA A 362 15.18 7.44 -6.81
N LYS A 363 14.89 8.34 -5.87
CA LYS A 363 15.83 9.40 -5.41
C LYS A 363 17.15 8.79 -4.93
N VAL A 364 17.09 7.73 -4.11
CA VAL A 364 18.28 6.99 -3.65
C VAL A 364 19.06 6.41 -4.84
N VAL A 365 18.42 5.72 -5.78
CA VAL A 365 19.08 5.13 -6.95
C VAL A 365 19.65 6.18 -7.91
N ARG A 366 18.95 7.30 -8.13
CA ARG A 366 19.41 8.44 -8.94
C ARG A 366 20.65 9.09 -8.33
N ALA A 367 20.60 9.49 -7.05
CA ALA A 367 21.70 10.15 -6.35
C ALA A 367 22.95 9.25 -6.18
N LEU A 368 22.78 7.92 -6.18
CA LEU A 368 23.90 6.97 -6.18
C LEU A 368 24.44 6.73 -7.59
N THR A 369 23.59 6.70 -8.62
CA THR A 369 24.02 6.69 -10.04
C THR A 369 24.88 7.92 -10.33
N GLU A 370 24.41 9.12 -9.98
CA GLU A 370 25.14 10.37 -10.16
C GLU A 370 26.54 10.33 -9.48
N LYS A 371 26.63 9.84 -8.24
CA LYS A 371 27.91 9.67 -7.53
C LYS A 371 28.83 8.59 -8.13
N VAL A 372 28.28 7.62 -8.86
CA VAL A 372 29.06 6.63 -9.61
C VAL A 372 29.59 7.25 -10.90
N ASP A 373 28.76 8.00 -11.61
CA ASP A 373 29.08 8.57 -12.92
C ASP A 373 29.97 9.81 -12.82
N GLN A 374 29.80 10.64 -11.80
CA GLN A 374 30.77 11.68 -11.42
C GLN A 374 32.14 11.04 -11.18
N ALA A 375 32.22 9.99 -10.34
CA ALA A 375 33.50 9.35 -10.02
C ALA A 375 34.10 8.59 -11.22
N ASN A 376 33.27 8.05 -12.12
CA ASN A 376 33.71 7.51 -13.41
C ASN A 376 34.32 8.62 -14.30
N GLY A 377 33.66 9.77 -14.39
CA GLY A 377 34.09 10.93 -15.16
C GLY A 377 35.37 11.57 -14.63
N GLU A 378 35.47 11.78 -13.32
CA GLU A 378 36.68 12.29 -12.65
C GLU A 378 37.89 11.38 -12.91
N MET A 379 37.71 10.05 -12.84
CA MET A 379 38.76 9.08 -13.18
C MET A 379 39.16 9.18 -14.66
N ALA A 380 38.19 9.21 -15.58
CA ALA A 380 38.45 9.27 -17.02
C ALA A 380 39.16 10.57 -17.43
N ALA A 381 38.69 11.72 -16.95
CA ALA A 381 39.29 13.03 -17.21
C ALA A 381 40.70 13.14 -16.62
N SER A 382 40.93 12.58 -15.43
CA SER A 382 42.27 12.54 -14.82
C SER A 382 43.24 11.64 -15.60
N LEU A 383 42.77 10.49 -16.11
CA LEU A 383 43.59 9.60 -16.94
C LEU A 383 43.93 10.22 -18.30
N ASP A 384 42.98 10.92 -18.94
CA ASP A 384 43.27 11.66 -20.18
C ASP A 384 44.23 12.83 -19.96
N TYR A 385 44.07 13.57 -18.86
CA TYR A 385 45.00 14.64 -18.48
C TYR A 385 46.43 14.11 -18.28
N LEU A 386 46.59 12.96 -17.62
CA LEU A 386 47.88 12.28 -17.45
C LEU A 386 48.32 11.47 -18.68
N ARG A 387 47.50 11.40 -19.75
CA ARG A 387 47.71 10.59 -20.97
C ARG A 387 47.99 9.10 -20.69
N LEU A 388 47.40 8.56 -19.62
CA LEU A 388 47.53 7.16 -19.22
C LEU A 388 46.41 6.31 -19.84
N PRO A 389 46.69 5.06 -20.28
CA PRO A 389 47.96 4.32 -20.14
C PRO A 389 49.02 4.66 -21.20
N GLY A 390 48.64 5.33 -22.30
CA GLY A 390 49.48 5.48 -23.50
C GLY A 390 50.90 6.01 -23.25
N ALA A 391 51.07 6.94 -22.31
CA ALA A 391 52.38 7.46 -21.92
C ALA A 391 53.37 6.37 -21.43
N LEU A 392 52.90 5.30 -20.78
CA LEU A 392 53.77 4.22 -20.26
C LEU A 392 54.27 3.28 -21.35
N GLN A 393 53.44 3.04 -22.38
CA GLN A 393 53.76 2.12 -23.48
C GLN A 393 54.90 2.68 -24.37
N VAL A 394 55.01 4.01 -24.44
CA VAL A 394 56.10 4.74 -25.11
C VAL A 394 57.42 4.56 -24.36
N LEU A 395 57.39 4.73 -23.03
CA LEU A 395 58.58 4.62 -22.16
C LEU A 395 59.16 3.20 -22.09
N LYS A 396 58.43 2.20 -22.60
CA LYS A 396 58.91 0.81 -22.80
C LYS A 396 59.65 0.59 -24.14
N GLY A 397 59.89 1.63 -24.94
CA GLY A 397 60.69 1.54 -26.17
C GLY A 397 59.91 1.15 -27.43
N GLY A 398 58.60 1.42 -27.45
CA GLY A 398 57.67 1.02 -28.53
C GLY A 398 57.76 1.89 -29.81
N PHE A 399 58.95 2.05 -30.38
CA PHE A 399 59.18 2.84 -31.60
C PHE A 399 59.53 2.01 -32.85
N ASP A 400 59.94 0.74 -32.68
CA ASP A 400 60.65 -0.04 -33.71
C ASP A 400 60.01 -1.42 -34.00
N GLN A 401 58.70 -1.55 -33.74
CA GLN A 401 57.84 -2.56 -34.37
C GLN A 401 56.71 -1.85 -35.10
N ASP A 402 56.17 -2.50 -36.14
CA ASP A 402 55.08 -1.98 -36.96
C ASP A 402 53.99 -1.35 -36.09
N ILE A 403 53.58 -0.12 -36.45
CA ILE A 403 52.61 0.65 -35.68
C ILE A 403 51.24 -0.02 -35.83
N LEU A 404 51.00 -1.01 -34.98
CA LEU A 404 49.70 -1.65 -34.83
C LEU A 404 48.68 -0.53 -34.57
N PRO A 405 47.62 -0.41 -35.39
CA PRO A 405 46.52 0.51 -35.08
C PRO A 405 45.97 0.12 -33.70
N ASP A 406 45.56 1.11 -32.91
CA ASP A 406 44.99 0.86 -31.57
C ASP A 406 43.91 -0.22 -31.64
N GLU A 407 43.87 -1.13 -30.68
CA GLU A 407 42.82 -2.17 -30.64
C GLU A 407 41.42 -1.53 -30.66
N ASP A 408 41.26 -0.38 -30.00
CA ASP A 408 40.07 0.48 -30.10
C ASP A 408 39.77 0.86 -31.57
N PHE A 409 40.76 1.31 -32.35
CA PHE A 409 40.57 1.70 -33.75
C PHE A 409 40.31 0.49 -34.67
N ARG A 410 40.95 -0.66 -34.39
CA ARG A 410 40.61 -1.92 -35.07
C ARG A 410 39.14 -2.27 -34.82
N GLN A 411 38.70 -2.22 -33.56
CA GLN A 411 37.33 -2.47 -33.18
C GLN A 411 36.37 -1.50 -33.89
N TRP A 412 36.64 -0.18 -33.88
CA TRP A 412 35.81 0.79 -34.59
C TRP A 412 35.65 0.50 -36.08
N CYS A 413 36.71 0.03 -36.76
CA CYS A 413 36.63 -0.33 -38.18
C CYS A 413 35.87 -1.66 -38.41
N VAL A 414 36.04 -2.65 -37.52
CA VAL A 414 35.32 -3.92 -37.54
C VAL A 414 33.82 -3.69 -37.28
N ASP A 415 33.46 -2.96 -36.23
CA ASP A 415 32.07 -2.59 -35.89
C ASP A 415 31.40 -1.87 -37.08
N VAL A 416 32.07 -0.86 -37.65
CA VAL A 416 31.58 -0.11 -38.82
C VAL A 416 31.47 -0.98 -40.08
N ALA A 417 32.10 -2.15 -40.15
CA ALA A 417 32.01 -3.08 -41.27
C ALA A 417 31.00 -4.22 -41.07
N ASP A 418 30.90 -4.78 -39.87
CA ASP A 418 30.02 -5.90 -39.52
C ASP A 418 28.54 -5.49 -39.46
N HIS A 419 28.24 -4.23 -39.11
CA HIS A 419 26.87 -3.73 -39.02
C HIS A 419 26.24 -3.48 -40.42
N GLU A 420 24.91 -3.68 -40.52
CA GLU A 420 24.12 -3.45 -41.75
C GLU A 420 24.40 -2.07 -42.35
N THR A 421 24.46 -1.96 -43.68
CA THR A 421 24.69 -0.68 -44.36
C THR A 421 23.53 0.29 -44.09
N PRO A 422 23.75 1.48 -43.51
CA PRO A 422 22.66 2.39 -43.11
C PRO A 422 21.61 2.67 -44.19
N GLY A 423 22.01 2.67 -45.48
CA GLY A 423 21.10 2.83 -46.62
C GLY A 423 20.00 1.78 -46.72
N THR A 424 20.27 0.50 -46.43
CA THR A 424 19.22 -0.54 -46.49
C THR A 424 18.17 -0.38 -45.40
N ILE A 425 18.58 0.13 -44.23
CA ILE A 425 17.65 0.49 -43.15
C ILE A 425 16.79 1.69 -43.58
N PHE A 426 17.37 2.73 -44.21
CA PHE A 426 16.59 3.86 -44.73
C PHE A 426 15.59 3.49 -45.84
N ASP A 427 15.91 2.52 -46.70
CA ASP A 427 14.97 2.01 -47.70
C ASP A 427 13.85 1.15 -47.06
N TRP A 428 14.15 0.39 -46.00
CA TRP A 428 13.13 -0.29 -45.19
C TRP A 428 12.20 0.70 -44.49
N LEU A 429 12.75 1.72 -43.81
CA LEU A 429 11.98 2.76 -43.11
C LEU A 429 11.02 3.49 -44.07
N ARG A 430 11.46 3.79 -45.29
CA ARG A 430 10.61 4.39 -46.34
C ARG A 430 9.46 3.45 -46.74
N THR A 431 9.78 2.18 -46.99
CA THR A 431 8.79 1.15 -47.36
C THR A 431 7.73 0.97 -46.25
N GLU A 432 8.16 0.97 -44.99
CA GLU A 432 7.26 0.85 -43.83
C GLU A 432 6.40 2.11 -43.67
N LYS A 433 6.95 3.33 -43.83
CA LYS A 433 6.17 4.58 -43.85
C LYS A 433 5.08 4.54 -44.93
N GLU A 434 5.42 4.12 -46.15
CA GLU A 434 4.47 4.02 -47.27
C GLU A 434 3.36 2.98 -47.00
N SER A 435 3.70 1.85 -46.38
CA SER A 435 2.74 0.83 -45.92
C SER A 435 1.75 1.38 -44.90
N ILE A 436 2.24 2.02 -43.83
CA ILE A 436 1.40 2.57 -42.75
C ILE A 436 0.50 3.70 -43.27
N VAL A 437 1.03 4.60 -44.12
CA VAL A 437 0.23 5.64 -44.77
C VAL A 437 -0.87 5.03 -45.63
N SER A 438 -0.60 3.96 -46.36
CA SER A 438 -1.60 3.22 -47.15
C SER A 438 -2.74 2.64 -46.29
N VAL A 439 -2.43 2.12 -45.09
CA VAL A 439 -3.43 1.63 -44.11
C VAL A 439 -4.29 2.78 -43.55
N LEU A 440 -3.68 3.91 -43.17
CA LEU A 440 -4.41 5.09 -42.70
C LEU A 440 -5.33 5.67 -43.79
N ASP A 441 -4.86 5.68 -45.04
CA ASP A 441 -5.64 6.07 -46.21
C ASP A 441 -6.82 5.14 -46.47
N ARG A 442 -6.61 3.82 -46.35
CA ARG A 442 -7.64 2.79 -46.47
C ARG A 442 -8.71 2.98 -45.39
N SER A 443 -8.27 3.11 -44.13
CA SER A 443 -9.13 3.35 -42.96
C SER A 443 -9.98 4.61 -43.12
N SER A 444 -9.39 5.73 -43.55
CA SER A 444 -10.15 6.97 -43.84
C SER A 444 -11.22 6.72 -44.90
N LYS A 445 -10.86 6.07 -46.03
CA LYS A 445 -11.78 5.75 -47.12
C LYS A 445 -12.92 4.84 -46.66
N GLN A 446 -12.68 3.88 -45.76
CA GLN A 446 -13.75 3.06 -45.18
C GLN A 446 -14.78 3.90 -44.40
N LEU A 447 -14.31 4.83 -43.55
CA LEU A 447 -15.17 5.74 -42.76
C LEU A 447 -15.91 6.76 -43.63
N ASP A 448 -15.31 7.23 -44.72
CA ASP A 448 -15.95 8.12 -45.70
C ASP A 448 -17.04 7.37 -46.50
N MET A 449 -16.78 6.12 -46.88
CA MET A 449 -17.77 5.28 -47.56
C MET A 449 -18.97 4.97 -46.66
N GLU A 450 -18.76 4.54 -45.41
CA GLU A 450 -19.85 4.25 -44.45
C GLU A 450 -20.72 5.48 -44.20
N GLY A 451 -20.10 6.64 -43.91
CA GLY A 451 -20.84 7.89 -43.75
C GLY A 451 -21.66 8.26 -44.98
N SER A 452 -21.11 8.10 -46.19
CA SER A 452 -21.84 8.38 -47.44
C SER A 452 -23.02 7.43 -47.68
N VAL A 453 -22.96 6.18 -47.20
CA VAL A 453 -24.04 5.19 -47.32
C VAL A 453 -25.12 5.48 -46.28
N CYS A 454 -24.74 5.75 -45.03
CA CYS A 454 -25.68 6.15 -43.97
C CYS A 454 -26.50 7.38 -44.38
N GLU A 455 -25.85 8.39 -44.97
CA GLU A 455 -26.53 9.61 -45.43
C GLU A 455 -27.48 9.35 -46.59
N LYS A 456 -27.07 8.55 -47.59
CA LYS A 456 -27.94 8.15 -48.72
C LYS A 456 -29.17 7.36 -48.27
N MET A 457 -29.03 6.47 -47.29
CA MET A 457 -30.18 5.72 -46.76
C MET A 457 -31.11 6.64 -45.95
N ARG A 458 -30.58 7.53 -45.11
CA ARG A 458 -31.39 8.51 -44.39
C ARG A 458 -32.12 9.48 -45.34
N SER A 459 -31.50 9.86 -46.46
CA SER A 459 -32.16 10.63 -47.53
C SER A 459 -33.20 9.85 -48.34
N LYS A 460 -33.17 8.51 -48.34
CA LYS A 460 -34.09 7.65 -49.11
C LYS A 460 -35.33 7.22 -48.31
N TYR A 461 -35.16 7.04 -47.00
CA TYR A 461 -36.19 6.53 -46.09
C TYR A 461 -36.65 7.56 -45.03
N GLU A 462 -35.99 8.72 -44.97
CA GLU A 462 -36.31 9.85 -44.09
C GLU A 462 -36.55 9.42 -42.63
N ASN A 463 -37.78 9.60 -42.12
CA ASN A 463 -38.17 9.32 -40.74
C ASN A 463 -38.21 7.83 -40.39
N GLU A 464 -38.19 6.93 -41.39
CA GLU A 464 -38.10 5.48 -41.16
C GLU A 464 -36.65 5.06 -40.83
N TRP A 465 -35.63 5.85 -41.21
CA TRP A 465 -34.22 5.51 -41.00
C TRP A 465 -33.70 6.05 -39.65
N SER A 466 -33.98 5.30 -38.58
CA SER A 466 -33.60 5.63 -37.20
C SER A 466 -32.08 5.65 -36.91
N GLN A 467 -31.23 5.25 -37.87
CA GLN A 467 -29.79 5.16 -37.68
C GLN A 467 -29.12 6.53 -37.46
N GLN A 468 -28.39 6.67 -36.35
CA GLN A 468 -27.71 7.93 -36.01
C GLN A 468 -26.64 8.35 -37.04
N PRO A 469 -26.36 9.66 -37.25
CA PRO A 469 -25.37 10.11 -38.23
C PRO A 469 -23.91 9.80 -37.85
N SER A 470 -23.19 9.09 -38.73
CA SER A 470 -21.82 8.61 -38.51
C SER A 470 -20.76 9.71 -38.30
N VAL A 471 -21.05 10.97 -38.65
CA VAL A 471 -20.11 12.10 -38.51
C VAL A 471 -19.69 12.33 -37.05
N ARG A 472 -20.60 12.16 -36.09
CA ARG A 472 -20.27 12.28 -34.66
C ARG A 472 -19.60 11.01 -34.11
N LEU A 473 -20.04 9.84 -34.55
CA LEU A 473 -19.53 8.54 -34.08
C LEU A 473 -18.10 8.27 -34.56
N THR A 474 -17.72 8.74 -35.75
CA THR A 474 -16.36 8.58 -36.31
C THR A 474 -15.38 9.68 -35.90
N ALA A 475 -15.77 10.61 -35.02
CA ALA A 475 -14.97 11.79 -34.68
C ALA A 475 -13.64 11.45 -33.96
N THR A 476 -13.64 10.43 -33.10
CA THR A 476 -12.43 9.90 -32.44
C THR A 476 -11.50 9.24 -33.44
N LEU A 477 -11.98 8.21 -34.15
CA LEU A 477 -11.20 7.48 -35.17
C LEU A 477 -10.60 8.41 -36.24
N ARG A 478 -11.33 9.45 -36.67
CA ARG A 478 -10.82 10.49 -37.59
C ARG A 478 -9.81 11.43 -36.94
N GLY A 479 -9.84 11.60 -35.62
CA GLY A 479 -8.80 12.25 -34.82
C GLY A 479 -7.54 11.40 -34.77
N ASP A 480 -7.67 10.13 -34.41
CA ASP A 480 -6.56 9.18 -34.31
C ASP A 480 -5.81 9.07 -35.65
N ILE A 481 -6.54 8.93 -36.77
CA ILE A 481 -5.97 8.95 -38.14
C ILE A 481 -5.17 10.25 -38.44
N ARG A 482 -5.54 11.41 -37.88
CA ARG A 482 -4.75 12.64 -38.02
C ARG A 482 -3.51 12.61 -37.13
N ASN A 483 -3.67 12.25 -35.86
CA ASN A 483 -2.58 12.16 -34.89
C ASN A 483 -1.46 11.23 -35.39
N TYR A 484 -1.81 10.06 -35.93
CA TYR A 484 -0.83 9.13 -36.52
C TYR A 484 -0.16 9.67 -37.78
N ARG A 485 -0.87 10.42 -38.64
CA ARG A 485 -0.25 11.11 -39.80
C ARG A 485 0.71 12.22 -39.36
N GLU A 486 0.37 12.98 -38.32
CA GLU A 486 1.22 14.03 -37.76
C GLU A 486 2.50 13.42 -37.14
N ALA A 487 2.37 12.31 -36.40
CA ALA A 487 3.51 11.56 -35.86
C ALA A 487 4.42 10.96 -36.96
N LEU A 488 3.85 10.41 -38.04
CA LEU A 488 4.61 9.92 -39.21
C LEU A 488 5.36 11.04 -39.97
N GLU A 489 4.89 12.27 -39.86
CA GLU A 489 5.54 13.45 -40.44
C GLU A 489 6.57 14.09 -39.50
N GLU A 490 6.50 13.83 -38.20
CA GLU A 490 7.57 14.14 -37.24
C GLU A 490 8.70 13.09 -37.31
N ALA A 491 8.37 11.79 -37.35
CA ALA A 491 9.33 10.72 -37.56
C ALA A 491 10.15 10.91 -38.84
N ALA A 492 9.50 11.26 -39.96
CA ALA A 492 10.19 11.51 -41.22
C ALA A 492 11.14 12.74 -41.19
N LYS A 493 10.91 13.72 -40.31
CA LYS A 493 11.88 14.80 -40.05
C LYS A 493 13.09 14.27 -39.29
N SER A 494 12.90 13.37 -38.33
CA SER A 494 13.99 12.63 -37.66
C SER A 494 14.80 11.80 -38.67
N ASP A 495 14.12 11.00 -39.51
CA ASP A 495 14.77 10.21 -40.58
C ASP A 495 15.62 11.09 -41.50
N SER A 496 15.12 12.27 -41.87
CA SER A 496 15.87 13.24 -42.70
C SER A 496 17.12 13.82 -42.01
N GLN A 497 17.13 13.92 -40.67
CA GLN A 497 18.28 14.35 -39.89
C GLN A 497 19.32 13.23 -39.79
N LEU A 498 18.88 11.98 -39.56
CA LEU A 498 19.78 10.81 -39.61
C LEU A 498 20.40 10.65 -41.01
N ALA A 499 19.62 10.82 -42.07
CA ALA A 499 20.10 10.81 -43.45
C ALA A 499 20.98 12.04 -43.80
N ALA A 500 20.94 13.11 -43.00
CA ALA A 500 21.89 14.22 -43.08
C ALA A 500 23.19 13.93 -42.30
N LYS A 501 23.13 13.26 -41.14
CA LYS A 501 24.31 12.77 -40.41
C LYS A 501 25.11 11.76 -41.23
N LEU A 502 24.45 10.80 -41.89
CA LEU A 502 25.09 9.81 -42.76
C LEU A 502 25.94 10.49 -43.85
N ARG A 503 25.32 11.36 -44.66
CA ARG A 503 25.98 12.10 -45.75
C ARG A 503 27.08 13.07 -45.32
N GLN A 504 27.22 13.36 -44.02
CA GLN A 504 28.30 14.21 -43.49
C GLN A 504 29.55 13.43 -43.08
N ASN A 505 29.45 12.12 -42.89
CA ASN A 505 30.54 11.24 -42.44
C ASN A 505 30.75 10.04 -43.40
N GLU A 506 30.12 10.08 -44.57
CA GLU A 506 30.07 8.99 -45.55
C GLU A 506 31.47 8.59 -46.04
N GLU A 507 32.37 9.58 -46.25
CA GLU A 507 33.77 9.32 -46.61
C GLU A 507 34.53 8.57 -45.51
N GLU A 508 34.43 9.01 -44.24
CA GLU A 508 35.05 8.32 -43.10
C GLU A 508 34.50 6.90 -42.89
N PHE A 509 33.19 6.70 -43.05
CA PHE A 509 32.56 5.38 -42.89
C PHE A 509 33.00 4.41 -43.98
N ASP A 510 33.08 4.85 -45.24
CA ASP A 510 33.57 4.01 -46.34
C ASP A 510 35.08 3.75 -46.24
N GLU A 511 35.89 4.73 -45.79
CA GLU A 511 37.31 4.50 -45.49
C GLU A 511 37.51 3.41 -44.42
N MET A 512 36.75 3.48 -43.32
CA MET A 512 36.82 2.50 -42.22
C MET A 512 36.29 1.12 -42.64
N ARG A 513 35.13 1.05 -43.31
CA ARG A 513 34.50 -0.20 -43.76
C ARG A 513 35.37 -0.95 -44.76
N ARG A 514 35.96 -0.27 -45.74
CA ARG A 514 36.89 -0.88 -46.72
C ARG A 514 38.17 -1.35 -46.05
N ALA A 515 38.78 -0.53 -45.19
CA ALA A 515 40.03 -0.92 -44.51
C ALA A 515 39.87 -2.12 -43.56
N ALA A 516 38.67 -2.35 -43.00
CA ALA A 516 38.36 -3.58 -42.28
C ALA A 516 38.19 -4.79 -43.22
N GLN A 517 37.42 -4.63 -44.30
CA GLN A 517 37.15 -5.70 -45.28
C GLN A 517 38.42 -6.18 -46.01
N ASP A 518 39.31 -5.26 -46.39
CA ASP A 518 40.59 -5.56 -47.03
C ASP A 518 41.68 -5.97 -46.00
N GLY A 519 41.40 -5.87 -44.70
CA GLY A 519 42.36 -6.12 -43.61
C GLY A 519 43.43 -5.02 -43.43
N GLU A 520 43.42 -3.99 -44.27
CA GLU A 520 44.43 -2.93 -44.33
C GLU A 520 44.28 -1.81 -43.27
N VAL A 521 43.53 -2.04 -42.18
CA VAL A 521 43.30 -1.09 -41.06
C VAL A 521 44.57 -0.35 -40.59
N GLY A 522 45.72 -1.04 -40.54
CA GLY A 522 47.01 -0.43 -40.17
C GLY A 522 47.53 0.55 -41.24
N GLN A 523 47.38 0.20 -42.52
CA GLN A 523 47.76 1.07 -43.63
C GLN A 523 46.84 2.30 -43.72
N LEU A 524 45.55 2.19 -43.36
CA LEU A 524 44.65 3.35 -43.27
C LEU A 524 45.19 4.40 -42.29
N ILE A 525 45.51 4.01 -41.05
CA ILE A 525 46.12 4.93 -40.07
C ILE A 525 47.46 5.45 -40.57
N GLN A 526 48.32 4.60 -41.11
CA GLN A 526 49.66 5.00 -41.56
C GLN A 526 49.58 6.02 -42.71
N ARG A 527 48.67 5.82 -43.67
CA ARG A 527 48.40 6.72 -44.79
C ARG A 527 47.75 8.03 -44.34
N ALA A 528 46.78 7.99 -43.43
CA ALA A 528 46.14 9.18 -42.88
C ALA A 528 47.12 10.03 -42.05
N VAL A 529 47.98 9.40 -41.23
CA VAL A 529 49.05 10.09 -40.48
C VAL A 529 50.15 10.61 -41.42
N ALA A 530 50.50 9.90 -42.49
CA ALA A 530 51.43 10.40 -43.51
C ALA A 530 50.87 11.61 -44.28
N ALA A 531 49.57 11.61 -44.60
CA ALA A 531 48.88 12.74 -45.22
C ALA A 531 48.75 13.95 -44.27
N ALA A 532 48.59 13.70 -42.96
CA ALA A 532 48.64 14.75 -41.94
C ALA A 532 50.06 15.35 -41.79
N ARG A 533 51.11 14.51 -41.87
CA ARG A 533 52.51 14.95 -41.89
C ARG A 533 52.81 15.85 -43.10
N SER A 534 52.43 15.45 -44.31
CA SER A 534 52.75 16.19 -45.54
C SER A 534 52.04 17.54 -45.65
N LYS A 535 50.89 17.73 -45.00
CA LYS A 535 50.21 19.03 -44.88
C LYS A 535 50.77 19.92 -43.76
N GLY A 536 51.60 19.39 -42.86
CA GLY A 536 52.01 20.06 -41.63
C GLY A 536 53.46 20.56 -41.56
N ALA A 537 54.38 20.05 -42.39
CA ALA A 537 55.79 20.42 -42.36
C ALA A 537 56.47 20.37 -43.72
N GLY A 538 57.35 21.34 -43.98
CA GLY A 538 58.31 21.30 -45.09
C GLY A 538 59.40 20.25 -44.84
N VAL A 539 60.08 19.86 -45.93
CA VAL A 539 61.08 18.78 -45.98
C VAL A 539 62.12 18.83 -44.85
N ALA A 540 62.19 17.77 -44.05
CA ALA A 540 63.30 17.46 -43.16
C ALA A 540 63.53 15.93 -43.17
N SER A 541 64.80 15.50 -43.25
CA SER A 541 65.17 14.09 -43.45
C SER A 541 65.12 13.25 -42.17
N MET A 542 64.98 11.94 -42.36
CA MET A 542 65.28 10.91 -41.35
C MET A 542 66.71 11.03 -40.80
N PRO A 543 66.89 10.89 -39.48
CA PRO A 543 68.03 10.22 -38.87
C PRO A 543 67.73 8.72 -38.67
N SER A 544 68.78 7.90 -38.56
CA SER A 544 68.70 6.46 -38.26
C SER A 544 68.41 6.16 -36.78
N ALA A 545 68.05 4.92 -36.48
CA ALA A 545 67.74 4.43 -35.13
C ALA A 545 68.82 4.77 -34.07
N GLU A 546 68.36 5.27 -32.93
CA GLU A 546 69.11 5.30 -31.67
C GLU A 546 68.68 4.08 -30.82
N PRO A 547 69.56 3.49 -29.99
CA PRO A 547 69.23 2.30 -29.20
C PRO A 547 68.18 2.58 -28.12
N ASN A 548 67.44 1.54 -27.75
CA ASN A 548 66.27 1.65 -26.88
C ASN A 548 66.65 2.01 -25.42
N LEU A 549 65.77 2.74 -24.72
CA LEU A 549 65.95 3.25 -23.34
C LEU A 549 66.19 2.17 -22.27
N LEU A 550 66.08 0.90 -22.64
CA LEU A 550 66.27 -0.27 -21.79
C LEU A 550 67.74 -0.73 -21.68
N ASP A 551 68.64 -0.20 -22.52
CA ASP A 551 69.99 -0.76 -22.75
C ASP A 551 71.14 0.10 -22.17
N THR A 552 70.82 1.07 -21.29
CA THR A 552 71.82 1.89 -20.57
C THR A 552 72.03 1.41 -19.13
N ASP A 553 73.29 1.22 -18.76
CA ASP A 553 73.79 0.51 -17.58
C ASP A 553 73.22 0.92 -16.20
N PHE A 554 73.27 -0.01 -15.24
CA PHE A 554 72.58 0.02 -13.96
C PHE A 554 73.45 0.61 -12.83
N GLY A 555 72.98 1.70 -12.21
CA GLY A 555 73.55 2.20 -10.95
C GLY A 555 72.89 1.56 -9.72
N GLU A 556 73.68 0.98 -8.82
CA GLU A 556 73.16 0.45 -7.55
C GLU A 556 72.54 1.56 -6.67
N GLY A 557 71.25 1.44 -6.38
CA GLY A 557 70.57 2.21 -5.32
C GLY A 557 69.26 2.90 -5.72
N GLU A 558 69.05 3.21 -7.01
CA GLU A 558 67.79 3.80 -7.49
C GLU A 558 66.87 2.73 -8.12
N PRO A 559 65.55 2.78 -7.90
CA PRO A 559 64.62 1.80 -8.47
C PRO A 559 64.51 1.96 -9.98
N SER A 560 64.56 0.85 -10.73
CA SER A 560 64.60 0.88 -12.20
C SER A 560 63.38 1.62 -12.78
N VAL A 561 63.57 2.26 -13.94
CA VAL A 561 62.48 2.86 -14.72
C VAL A 561 61.39 1.82 -15.00
N VAL A 562 61.76 0.55 -15.17
CA VAL A 562 60.83 -0.58 -15.31
C VAL A 562 60.00 -0.80 -14.04
N ASP A 563 60.61 -0.77 -12.85
CA ASP A 563 59.92 -0.92 -11.54
C ASP A 563 59.04 0.28 -11.21
N GLN A 564 59.38 1.47 -11.73
CA GLN A 564 58.56 2.67 -11.61
C GLN A 564 57.33 2.56 -12.52
N ILE A 565 57.51 2.18 -13.79
CA ILE A 565 56.40 1.95 -14.73
C ILE A 565 55.45 0.86 -14.23
N GLY A 566 55.99 -0.29 -13.76
CA GLY A 566 55.19 -1.39 -13.24
C GLY A 566 54.30 -1.01 -12.05
N ARG A 567 54.79 -0.13 -11.16
CA ARG A 567 53.97 0.43 -10.06
C ARG A 567 52.81 1.29 -10.56
N VAL A 568 53.02 2.11 -11.59
CA VAL A 568 51.92 2.90 -12.21
C VAL A 568 50.91 1.96 -12.88
N GLU A 569 51.37 0.92 -13.60
CA GLU A 569 50.48 -0.09 -14.20
C GLU A 569 49.65 -0.85 -13.16
N ASP A 570 50.21 -1.18 -11.99
CA ASP A 570 49.46 -1.83 -10.91
C ASP A 570 48.43 -0.92 -10.24
N ILE A 571 48.71 0.39 -10.13
CA ILE A 571 47.70 1.36 -9.67
C ILE A 571 46.56 1.48 -10.70
N LEU A 572 46.86 1.48 -12.00
CA LEU A 572 45.86 1.46 -13.07
C LEU A 572 44.99 0.17 -13.05
N LYS A 573 45.60 -1.01 -12.79
CA LYS A 573 44.87 -2.27 -12.60
C LYS A 573 43.90 -2.18 -11.40
N LYS A 574 44.35 -1.66 -10.26
CA LYS A 574 43.52 -1.46 -9.04
C LYS A 574 42.36 -0.49 -9.30
N LEU A 575 42.60 0.63 -9.98
CA LEU A 575 41.57 1.60 -10.35
C LEU A 575 40.50 0.98 -11.27
N ASN A 576 40.91 0.21 -12.28
CA ASN A 576 39.98 -0.50 -13.16
C ASN A 576 39.17 -1.59 -12.45
N LEU A 577 39.76 -2.27 -11.44
CA LEU A 577 39.03 -3.21 -10.59
C LEU A 577 37.96 -2.51 -9.74
N ILE A 578 38.26 -1.33 -9.17
CA ILE A 578 37.29 -0.51 -8.43
C ILE A 578 36.18 0.01 -9.34
N LYS A 579 36.50 0.43 -10.57
CA LYS A 579 35.49 0.80 -11.58
C LYS A 579 34.52 -0.36 -11.84
N LYS A 580 35.03 -1.59 -12.01
CA LYS A 580 34.20 -2.80 -12.17
C LYS A 580 33.38 -3.12 -10.91
N GLU A 581 33.97 -3.07 -9.71
CA GLU A 581 33.23 -3.27 -8.44
C GLU A 581 32.07 -2.26 -8.31
N ARG A 582 32.34 -0.98 -8.56
CA ARG A 582 31.35 0.10 -8.47
C ARG A 582 30.18 -0.10 -9.44
N SER A 583 30.46 -0.46 -10.69
CA SER A 583 29.40 -0.76 -11.67
C SER A 583 28.56 -1.97 -11.28
N GLN A 584 29.17 -3.03 -10.74
CA GLN A 584 28.43 -4.21 -10.27
C GLN A 584 27.54 -3.86 -9.07
N VAL A 585 28.05 -3.15 -8.07
CA VAL A 585 27.27 -2.77 -6.87
C VAL A 585 26.11 -1.83 -7.23
N LEU A 586 26.27 -0.98 -8.25
CA LEU A 586 25.16 -0.16 -8.79
C LEU A 586 24.11 -1.03 -9.51
N LYS A 587 24.51 -2.07 -10.24
CA LYS A 587 23.58 -3.05 -10.82
C LYS A 587 22.82 -3.80 -9.74
N ASP A 588 23.53 -4.38 -8.76
CA ASP A 588 22.95 -5.11 -7.62
C ASP A 588 21.91 -4.26 -6.86
N LEU A 589 22.18 -2.95 -6.72
CA LEU A 589 21.28 -1.99 -6.10
C LEU A 589 20.03 -1.73 -6.96
N ARG A 590 20.19 -1.51 -8.27
CA ARG A 590 19.04 -1.29 -9.19
C ARG A 590 18.12 -2.50 -9.24
N GLU A 591 18.68 -3.69 -9.30
CA GLU A 591 17.93 -4.96 -9.31
C GLU A 591 17.16 -5.18 -8.00
N LYS A 592 17.82 -4.94 -6.85
CA LYS A 592 17.16 -5.01 -5.53
C LYS A 592 16.11 -3.92 -5.33
N ALA A 593 16.32 -2.71 -5.83
CA ALA A 593 15.33 -1.65 -5.76
C ALA A 593 14.11 -1.94 -6.65
N HIS A 594 14.30 -2.57 -7.82
CA HIS A 594 13.19 -2.94 -8.71
C HIS A 594 12.31 -4.06 -8.11
N ASN A 595 12.93 -5.07 -7.49
CA ASN A 595 12.26 -6.24 -6.92
C ASN A 595 11.68 -6.01 -5.50
N ASP A 596 11.67 -4.77 -5.01
CA ASP A 596 11.30 -4.43 -3.63
C ASP A 596 9.91 -3.79 -3.57
N ASP A 597 8.95 -4.53 -2.99
CA ASP A 597 7.56 -4.13 -2.77
C ASP A 597 7.24 -4.13 -1.26
N ILE A 598 6.79 -2.97 -0.75
CA ILE A 598 6.38 -2.80 0.66
C ILE A 598 4.85 -2.80 0.85
N SER A 599 4.06 -3.07 -0.19
CA SER A 599 2.59 -2.97 -0.16
C SER A 599 1.95 -3.76 0.98
N GLN A 600 2.48 -4.94 1.33
CA GLN A 600 1.98 -5.73 2.46
C GLN A 600 2.27 -5.06 3.82
N VAL A 601 3.46 -4.46 3.98
CA VAL A 601 3.85 -3.71 5.19
C VAL A 601 2.95 -2.48 5.36
N LEU A 602 2.61 -1.82 4.25
CA LEU A 602 1.69 -0.69 4.23
C LEU A 602 0.23 -1.11 4.55
N ILE A 603 -0.27 -2.20 3.96
CA ILE A 603 -1.62 -2.74 4.26
C ILE A 603 -1.77 -3.03 5.75
N LEU A 604 -0.77 -3.66 6.38
CA LEU A 604 -0.78 -3.96 7.82
C LEU A 604 -0.73 -2.70 8.70
N ASN A 605 -0.02 -1.65 8.25
CA ASN A 605 0.13 -0.39 9.00
C ASN A 605 -0.88 0.71 8.60
N LYS A 606 -1.90 0.40 7.80
CA LYS A 606 -2.88 1.37 7.27
C LYS A 606 -3.47 2.35 8.30
N LYS A 607 -3.66 1.89 9.55
CA LYS A 607 -4.24 2.70 10.65
C LYS A 607 -3.21 3.62 11.35
N SER A 608 -1.92 3.48 11.03
CA SER A 608 -0.78 4.24 11.60
C SER A 608 0.05 5.02 10.57
N ILE A 609 -0.07 4.72 9.27
CA ILE A 609 0.69 5.38 8.18
C ILE A 609 0.64 6.91 8.28
N SER A 610 -0.55 7.53 8.40
CA SER A 610 -0.74 8.98 8.34
C SER A 610 -0.06 9.81 9.45
N SER A 611 0.71 9.20 10.35
CA SER A 611 1.58 9.88 11.32
C SER A 611 2.98 9.27 11.43
N TYR A 612 3.30 8.21 10.67
CA TYR A 612 4.56 7.46 10.78
C TYR A 612 5.20 7.09 9.42
N GLU A 613 4.54 7.39 8.30
CA GLU A 613 4.94 7.05 6.92
C GLU A 613 6.42 7.31 6.63
N SER A 614 6.92 8.51 6.93
CA SER A 614 8.32 8.88 6.69
C SER A 614 9.34 8.08 7.51
N GLU A 615 8.97 7.62 8.71
CA GLU A 615 9.86 6.82 9.56
C GLU A 615 9.82 5.34 9.16
N LEU A 616 8.65 4.83 8.77
CA LEU A 616 8.50 3.52 8.13
C LEU A 616 9.31 3.45 6.82
N PHE A 617 9.23 4.47 5.97
CA PHE A 617 10.06 4.58 4.76
C PHE A 617 11.55 4.64 5.10
N ALA A 618 11.96 5.38 6.15
CA ALA A 618 13.36 5.46 6.56
C ALA A 618 13.91 4.10 7.06
N GLN A 619 13.10 3.32 7.79
CA GLN A 619 13.44 1.96 8.22
C GLN A 619 13.53 1.00 7.03
N GLU A 620 12.53 1.01 6.14
CA GLU A 620 12.55 0.17 4.94
C GLU A 620 13.72 0.54 4.01
N LEU A 621 14.05 1.81 3.82
CA LEU A 621 15.21 2.23 3.02
C LEU A 621 16.56 1.84 3.65
N GLU A 622 16.60 1.45 4.93
CA GLU A 622 17.85 1.04 5.60
C GLU A 622 18.45 -0.23 4.98
N LYS A 623 17.61 -1.11 4.39
CA LYS A 623 18.07 -2.31 3.66
C LYS A 623 18.99 -2.01 2.46
N PHE A 624 18.97 -0.77 1.95
CA PHE A 624 19.87 -0.30 0.88
C PHE A 624 21.19 0.33 1.40
N ARG A 625 21.32 0.63 2.70
CA ARG A 625 22.57 1.20 3.26
C ARG A 625 23.83 0.36 3.03
N PRO A 626 23.82 -0.99 3.05
CA PRO A 626 25.03 -1.77 2.76
C PRO A 626 25.62 -1.47 1.36
N HIS A 627 24.76 -1.28 0.36
CA HIS A 627 25.17 -0.90 -1.01
C HIS A 627 25.66 0.55 -1.07
N GLN A 628 24.96 1.48 -0.42
CA GLN A 628 25.39 2.88 -0.28
C GLN A 628 26.80 2.96 0.30
N ASN A 629 27.03 2.28 1.43
CA ASN A 629 28.32 2.27 2.13
C ASN A 629 29.43 1.66 1.26
N ARG A 630 29.15 0.59 0.51
CA ARG A 630 30.10 -0.03 -0.41
C ARG A 630 30.47 0.89 -1.58
N LEU A 631 29.51 1.63 -2.16
CA LEU A 631 29.76 2.64 -3.20
C LEU A 631 30.60 3.82 -2.66
N ILE A 632 30.30 4.30 -1.45
CA ILE A 632 31.08 5.36 -0.79
C ILE A 632 32.53 4.91 -0.54
N GLN A 633 32.73 3.69 -0.05
CA GLN A 633 34.07 3.10 0.13
C GLN A 633 34.81 2.93 -1.20
N ALA A 634 34.13 2.50 -2.27
CA ALA A 634 34.73 2.39 -3.60
C ALA A 634 35.21 3.75 -4.14
N ASN A 635 34.39 4.80 -4.00
CA ASN A 635 34.77 6.16 -4.38
C ASN A 635 35.95 6.67 -3.55
N HIS A 636 35.97 6.46 -2.23
CA HIS A 636 37.10 6.87 -1.39
C HIS A 636 38.41 6.14 -1.75
N LYS A 637 38.34 4.83 -2.02
CA LYS A 637 39.48 4.04 -2.54
C LYS A 637 40.00 4.60 -3.86
N GLN A 638 39.11 4.97 -4.79
CA GLN A 638 39.49 5.62 -6.05
C GLN A 638 40.22 6.94 -5.78
N SER A 639 39.67 7.85 -4.98
CA SER A 639 40.29 9.15 -4.70
C SER A 639 41.69 9.03 -4.09
N THR A 640 41.95 7.99 -3.29
CA THR A 640 43.28 7.70 -2.74
C THR A 640 44.24 7.17 -3.81
N LEU A 641 43.82 6.16 -4.60
CA LEU A 641 44.64 5.61 -5.69
C LEU A 641 44.92 6.63 -6.80
N MET A 642 44.00 7.58 -7.07
CA MET A 642 44.24 8.67 -8.03
C MET A 642 45.33 9.63 -7.55
N LYS A 643 45.43 9.89 -6.23
CA LYS A 643 46.53 10.67 -5.64
C LYS A 643 47.86 9.91 -5.71
N GLU A 644 47.84 8.61 -5.42
CA GLU A 644 49.01 7.71 -5.54
C GLU A 644 49.52 7.64 -7.00
N LEU A 645 48.61 7.49 -7.96
CA LEU A 645 48.88 7.52 -9.41
C LEU A 645 49.53 8.84 -9.81
N THR A 646 48.94 9.96 -9.38
CA THR A 646 49.45 11.31 -9.71
C THR A 646 50.83 11.54 -9.11
N ALA A 647 51.10 11.09 -7.89
CA ALA A 647 52.41 11.20 -7.26
C ALA A 647 53.48 10.32 -7.94
N THR A 648 53.16 9.04 -8.18
CA THR A 648 54.09 8.09 -8.80
C THR A 648 54.41 8.43 -10.26
N PHE A 649 53.43 8.87 -11.04
CA PHE A 649 53.64 9.30 -12.42
C PHE A 649 54.41 10.63 -12.52
N ASN A 650 54.16 11.60 -11.62
CA ASN A 650 54.97 12.82 -11.57
C ASN A 650 56.43 12.58 -11.16
N ALA A 651 56.71 11.54 -10.37
CA ALA A 651 58.09 11.12 -10.08
C ALA A 651 58.77 10.55 -11.34
N LEU A 652 58.09 9.68 -12.08
CA LEU A 652 58.57 9.10 -13.35
C LEU A 652 58.88 10.20 -14.40
N LEU A 653 58.03 11.23 -14.51
CA LEU A 653 58.24 12.39 -15.40
C LEU A 653 59.37 13.35 -14.98
N GLN A 654 59.94 13.18 -13.78
CA GLN A 654 61.10 13.96 -13.31
C GLN A 654 62.44 13.28 -13.61
N ASP A 655 62.45 12.02 -14.03
CA ASP A 655 63.66 11.35 -14.50
C ASP A 655 64.22 12.05 -15.75
N LYS A 656 65.52 12.35 -15.74
CA LYS A 656 66.22 13.01 -16.86
C LYS A 656 66.19 12.17 -18.14
N ARG A 657 66.16 10.83 -18.01
CA ARG A 657 66.10 9.87 -19.12
C ARG A 657 64.75 9.91 -19.86
N VAL A 658 63.67 10.22 -19.15
CA VAL A 658 62.30 10.27 -19.68
C VAL A 658 62.05 11.56 -20.47
N ARG A 659 62.63 12.69 -20.03
CA ARG A 659 62.36 14.03 -20.58
C ARG A 659 62.85 14.26 -22.01
N SER A 660 63.94 13.63 -22.44
CA SER A 660 64.45 13.76 -23.81
C SER A 660 63.49 13.13 -24.81
N GLU A 661 63.11 11.87 -24.59
CA GLU A 661 62.22 11.13 -25.48
C GLU A 661 60.79 11.70 -25.49
N GLN A 662 60.29 12.18 -24.35
CA GLN A 662 59.00 12.87 -24.27
C GLN A 662 58.91 14.02 -25.30
N SER A 663 59.98 14.79 -25.50
CA SER A 663 59.96 15.95 -26.40
C SER A 663 59.87 15.56 -27.89
N LYS A 664 60.58 14.52 -28.31
CA LYS A 664 60.47 13.95 -29.67
C LYS A 664 59.07 13.35 -29.88
N TYR A 665 58.60 12.59 -28.90
CA TYR A 665 57.33 11.88 -28.95
C TYR A 665 56.12 12.82 -29.05
N GLU A 666 56.08 13.91 -28.26
CA GLU A 666 54.94 14.84 -28.26
C GLU A 666 54.64 15.43 -29.65
N ALA A 667 55.66 15.71 -30.48
CA ALA A 667 55.44 16.24 -31.82
C ALA A 667 54.74 15.22 -32.74
N ILE A 668 55.19 13.96 -32.70
CA ILE A 668 54.65 12.87 -33.52
C ILE A 668 53.26 12.44 -33.02
N GLN A 669 53.08 12.38 -31.69
CA GLN A 669 51.82 11.96 -31.08
C GLN A 669 50.70 12.99 -31.24
N ARG A 670 50.99 14.30 -31.28
CA ARG A 670 49.99 15.33 -31.62
C ARG A 670 49.41 15.15 -33.03
N GLN A 671 50.20 14.64 -33.97
CA GLN A 671 49.73 14.36 -35.34
C GLN A 671 48.90 13.06 -35.38
N ARG A 672 49.35 11.99 -34.71
CA ARG A 672 48.56 10.75 -34.56
C ARG A 672 47.23 11.02 -33.86
N SER A 673 47.20 11.75 -32.75
CA SER A 673 45.98 12.02 -32.00
C SER A 673 44.99 12.90 -32.77
N SER A 674 45.45 13.81 -33.63
CA SER A 674 44.57 14.56 -34.54
C SER A 674 43.84 13.64 -35.54
N VAL A 675 44.54 12.65 -36.10
CA VAL A 675 43.95 11.66 -37.02
C VAL A 675 43.02 10.68 -36.28
N VAL A 676 43.48 10.13 -35.15
CA VAL A 676 42.65 9.22 -34.32
C VAL A 676 41.40 9.94 -33.81
N ASN A 677 41.47 11.22 -33.44
CA ASN A 677 40.30 11.98 -33.03
C ASN A 677 39.31 12.29 -34.17
N ARG A 678 39.75 12.36 -35.45
CA ARG A 678 38.84 12.45 -36.62
C ARG A 678 37.98 11.18 -36.69
N TYR A 679 38.61 10.02 -36.79
CA TYR A 679 37.90 8.74 -36.89
C TYR A 679 37.14 8.38 -35.61
N LYS A 680 37.63 8.78 -34.43
CA LYS A 680 36.89 8.64 -33.16
C LYS A 680 35.60 9.46 -33.15
N ARG A 681 35.62 10.69 -33.68
CA ARG A 681 34.39 11.48 -33.88
C ARG A 681 33.46 10.79 -34.88
N ALA A 682 33.98 10.32 -36.02
CA ALA A 682 33.18 9.59 -37.00
C ALA A 682 32.51 8.37 -36.35
N TYR A 683 33.26 7.54 -35.63
CA TYR A 683 32.73 6.38 -34.90
C TYR A 683 31.69 6.76 -33.81
N GLN A 684 31.84 7.91 -33.15
CA GLN A 684 30.80 8.42 -32.24
C GLN A 684 29.53 8.84 -32.98
N GLU A 685 29.65 9.53 -34.12
CA GLU A 685 28.50 9.86 -34.99
C GLU A 685 27.88 8.60 -35.63
N PHE A 686 28.66 7.54 -35.83
CA PHE A 686 28.18 6.22 -36.28
C PHE A 686 27.34 5.54 -35.21
N LEU A 687 27.80 5.47 -33.96
CA LEU A 687 27.02 4.90 -32.85
C LEU A 687 25.73 5.69 -32.59
N ASP A 688 25.78 7.03 -32.66
CA ASP A 688 24.60 7.89 -32.61
C ASP A 688 23.62 7.60 -33.77
N LEU A 689 24.14 7.40 -34.99
CA LEU A 689 23.35 7.09 -36.17
C LEU A 689 22.72 5.70 -36.09
N GLU A 690 23.47 4.69 -35.61
CA GLU A 690 22.99 3.33 -35.44
C GLU A 690 21.90 3.25 -34.36
N ALA A 691 22.14 3.86 -33.19
CA ALA A 691 21.14 3.94 -32.13
C ALA A 691 19.88 4.69 -32.58
N GLY A 692 20.04 5.76 -33.39
CA GLY A 692 18.93 6.46 -34.03
C GLY A 692 18.15 5.58 -35.03
N LEU A 693 18.86 4.84 -35.90
CA LEU A 693 18.27 3.94 -36.89
C LEU A 693 17.54 2.75 -36.25
N GLN A 694 18.11 2.14 -35.21
CA GLN A 694 17.43 1.06 -34.49
C GLN A 694 16.22 1.56 -33.70
N SER A 695 16.30 2.78 -33.13
CA SER A 695 15.15 3.43 -32.50
C SER A 695 14.03 3.71 -33.51
N ALA A 696 14.37 4.21 -34.70
CA ALA A 696 13.42 4.39 -35.80
C ALA A 696 12.82 3.05 -36.26
N ARG A 697 13.64 1.99 -36.40
CA ARG A 697 13.21 0.65 -36.79
C ARG A 697 12.18 0.06 -35.82
N ASN A 698 12.40 0.23 -34.52
CA ASN A 698 11.44 -0.16 -33.48
C ASN A 698 10.16 0.68 -33.56
N TRP A 699 10.30 2.01 -33.63
CA TRP A 699 9.17 2.95 -33.68
C TRP A 699 8.25 2.70 -34.87
N TYR A 700 8.79 2.45 -36.06
CA TYR A 700 7.98 2.13 -37.25
C TYR A 700 7.28 0.77 -37.15
N ALA A 701 7.88 -0.22 -36.46
CA ALA A 701 7.22 -1.50 -36.18
C ALA A 701 6.05 -1.36 -35.20
N GLU A 702 6.24 -0.62 -34.10
CA GLU A 702 5.18 -0.29 -33.12
C GLU A 702 4.07 0.58 -33.76
N MET A 703 4.44 1.51 -34.64
CA MET A 703 3.50 2.35 -35.39
C MET A 703 2.67 1.52 -36.39
N ARG A 704 3.24 0.49 -37.03
CA ARG A 704 2.45 -0.47 -37.82
C ARG A 704 1.43 -1.20 -36.96
N GLU A 705 1.86 -1.79 -35.83
CA GLU A 705 0.96 -2.61 -34.99
C GLU A 705 -0.21 -1.79 -34.42
N THR A 706 0.06 -0.53 -34.00
CA THR A 706 -0.98 0.38 -33.52
C THR A 706 -1.92 0.85 -34.65
N VAL A 707 -1.41 1.09 -35.87
CA VAL A 707 -2.24 1.46 -37.03
C VAL A 707 -3.04 0.26 -37.59
N GLU A 708 -2.51 -0.96 -37.53
CA GLU A 708 -3.28 -2.18 -37.82
C GLU A 708 -4.41 -2.42 -36.80
N SER A 709 -4.17 -2.10 -35.53
CA SER A 709 -5.20 -2.14 -34.49
C SER A 709 -6.30 -1.11 -34.77
N LEU A 710 -5.92 0.11 -35.20
CA LEU A 710 -6.86 1.12 -35.66
C LEU A 710 -7.67 0.67 -36.89
N GLU A 711 -7.04 0.02 -37.87
CA GLU A 711 -7.75 -0.55 -39.03
C GLU A 711 -8.77 -1.60 -38.59
N LYS A 712 -8.40 -2.55 -37.74
CA LYS A 712 -9.31 -3.58 -37.18
C LYS A 712 -10.49 -2.94 -36.42
N ASN A 713 -10.27 -1.84 -35.71
CA ASN A 713 -11.32 -1.07 -35.04
C ASN A 713 -12.24 -0.34 -36.04
N VAL A 714 -11.68 0.25 -37.11
CA VAL A 714 -12.43 0.88 -38.20
C VAL A 714 -13.27 -0.14 -38.95
N GLU A 715 -12.72 -1.30 -39.29
CA GLU A 715 -13.46 -2.39 -39.95
C GLU A 715 -14.58 -2.93 -39.07
N THR A 716 -14.33 -3.13 -37.78
CA THR A 716 -15.34 -3.57 -36.81
C THR A 716 -16.48 -2.56 -36.69
N TYR A 717 -16.15 -1.27 -36.58
CA TYR A 717 -17.15 -0.19 -36.61
C TYR A 717 -17.97 -0.21 -37.91
N VAL A 718 -17.31 -0.19 -39.08
CA VAL A 718 -17.99 -0.16 -40.38
C VAL A 718 -18.85 -1.40 -40.62
N ASN A 719 -18.42 -2.58 -40.17
CA ASN A 719 -19.20 -3.81 -40.30
C ASN A 719 -20.43 -3.81 -39.37
N ASN A 720 -20.29 -3.38 -38.11
CA ASN A 720 -21.42 -3.23 -37.18
C ASN A 720 -22.46 -2.21 -37.71
N ARG A 721 -21.99 -1.10 -38.29
CA ARG A 721 -22.84 -0.07 -38.93
C ARG A 721 -23.56 -0.57 -40.18
N ARG A 722 -22.91 -1.44 -40.97
CA ARG A 722 -23.53 -2.12 -42.11
C ARG A 722 -24.58 -3.13 -41.67
N SER A 723 -24.36 -3.89 -40.60
CA SER A 723 -25.36 -4.83 -40.08
C SER A 723 -26.55 -4.13 -39.44
N GLU A 724 -26.33 -3.06 -38.67
CA GLU A 724 -27.38 -2.18 -38.14
C GLU A 724 -28.26 -1.63 -39.28
N GLY A 725 -27.63 -1.04 -40.32
CA GLY A 725 -28.34 -0.54 -41.49
C GLY A 725 -29.08 -1.64 -42.28
N ALA A 726 -28.53 -2.84 -42.40
CA ALA A 726 -29.18 -3.97 -43.07
C ALA A 726 -30.39 -4.50 -42.26
N GLN A 727 -30.31 -4.52 -40.93
CA GLN A 727 -31.43 -4.89 -40.05
C GLN A 727 -32.56 -3.87 -40.14
N LEU A 728 -32.24 -2.56 -40.08
CA LEU A 728 -33.22 -1.49 -40.26
C LEU A 728 -33.86 -1.54 -41.65
N LEU A 729 -33.09 -1.76 -42.72
CA LEU A 729 -33.62 -1.92 -44.07
C LEU A 729 -34.61 -3.09 -44.17
N ASN A 730 -34.24 -4.26 -43.63
CA ASN A 730 -35.12 -5.43 -43.61
C ASN A 730 -36.40 -5.16 -42.80
N GLN A 731 -36.30 -4.47 -41.66
CA GLN A 731 -37.47 -4.09 -40.86
C GLN A 731 -38.38 -3.13 -41.62
N ILE A 732 -37.84 -2.08 -42.25
CA ILE A 732 -38.60 -1.12 -43.05
C ILE A 732 -39.31 -1.81 -44.23
N GLU A 733 -38.64 -2.74 -44.92
CA GLU A 733 -39.25 -3.49 -46.02
C GLU A 733 -40.29 -4.49 -45.52
N GLN A 734 -40.07 -5.11 -44.35
CA GLN A 734 -41.07 -5.96 -43.70
C GLN A 734 -42.31 -5.15 -43.26
N ASP A 735 -42.14 -4.02 -42.56
CA ASP A 735 -43.24 -3.17 -42.09
C ASP A 735 -44.03 -2.52 -43.25
N ARG A 736 -43.36 -2.19 -44.36
CA ARG A 736 -44.01 -1.77 -45.61
C ARG A 736 -44.74 -2.93 -46.32
N SER A 737 -44.30 -4.18 -46.13
CA SER A 737 -44.98 -5.36 -46.68
C SER A 737 -46.21 -5.77 -45.85
N THR A 738 -46.10 -5.75 -44.52
CA THR A 738 -47.21 -6.04 -43.60
C THR A 738 -48.28 -4.96 -43.71
N SER A 739 -47.90 -3.68 -43.76
CA SER A 739 -48.85 -2.57 -43.98
C SER A 739 -49.67 -2.75 -45.27
N LYS A 740 -49.02 -3.17 -46.37
CA LYS A 740 -49.73 -3.49 -47.62
C LYS A 740 -50.65 -4.70 -47.50
N SER A 741 -50.21 -5.75 -46.79
CA SER A 741 -51.02 -6.94 -46.54
C SER A 741 -52.25 -6.61 -45.68
N SER A 742 -52.07 -5.89 -44.57
CA SER A 742 -53.16 -5.45 -43.68
C SER A 742 -54.10 -4.47 -44.36
N GLN A 743 -53.63 -3.63 -45.29
CA GLN A 743 -54.49 -2.78 -46.11
C GLN A 743 -55.34 -3.62 -47.09
N ALA A 744 -54.75 -4.59 -47.78
CA ALA A 744 -55.48 -5.52 -48.65
C ALA A 744 -56.47 -6.42 -47.87
N GLU A 745 -56.15 -6.75 -46.62
CA GLU A 745 -57.04 -7.50 -45.71
C GLU A 745 -58.19 -6.62 -45.20
N LEU A 746 -57.96 -5.34 -44.89
CA LEU A 746 -59.01 -4.35 -44.60
C LEU A 746 -59.95 -4.10 -45.79
N GLU A 747 -59.43 -4.15 -47.02
CA GLU A 747 -60.24 -4.10 -48.24
C GLU A 747 -61.07 -5.38 -48.44
N ARG A 748 -60.51 -6.56 -48.12
CA ARG A 748 -61.26 -7.83 -48.10
C ARG A 748 -62.35 -7.85 -47.03
N GLU A 749 -62.08 -7.38 -45.81
CA GLU A 749 -63.07 -7.31 -44.73
C GLU A 749 -64.18 -6.30 -45.07
N ARG A 750 -63.84 -5.19 -45.75
CA ARG A 750 -64.84 -4.27 -46.33
C ARG A 750 -65.72 -4.94 -47.39
N LEU A 751 -65.15 -5.73 -48.29
CA LEU A 751 -65.93 -6.54 -49.25
C LEU A 751 -66.83 -7.56 -48.52
N ARG A 752 -66.31 -8.22 -47.49
CA ARG A 752 -67.04 -9.23 -46.71
C ARG A 752 -68.24 -8.62 -45.98
N GLY A 753 -68.06 -7.50 -45.29
CA GLY A 753 -69.15 -6.77 -44.63
C GLY A 753 -70.19 -6.19 -45.60
N LEU A 754 -69.81 -5.95 -46.87
CA LEU A 754 -70.74 -5.62 -47.96
C LEU A 754 -71.57 -6.84 -48.40
N MET A 755 -70.98 -8.03 -48.47
CA MET A 755 -71.71 -9.27 -48.77
C MET A 755 -72.62 -9.70 -47.61
N GLU A 756 -72.16 -9.58 -46.37
CA GLU A 756 -72.93 -9.93 -45.16
C GLU A 756 -74.19 -9.05 -45.01
N ARG A 757 -74.10 -7.77 -45.39
CA ARG A 757 -75.27 -6.86 -45.49
C ARG A 757 -76.28 -7.19 -46.58
N MET A 758 -76.02 -8.19 -47.44
CA MET A 758 -76.99 -8.69 -48.43
C MET A 758 -77.59 -10.06 -48.06
N SER A 759 -77.29 -10.60 -46.87
CA SER A 759 -77.90 -11.83 -46.37
C SER A 759 -79.09 -11.55 -45.45
N MET A 760 -80.24 -12.17 -45.70
CA MET A 760 -81.46 -12.03 -44.89
C MET A 760 -81.99 -13.41 -44.50
N GLU A 761 -82.16 -13.69 -43.20
CA GLU A 761 -83.21 -14.54 -42.60
C GLU A 761 -83.21 -14.40 -41.05
N PRO A 762 -84.23 -14.87 -40.29
CA PRO A 762 -84.73 -14.13 -39.11
C PRO A 762 -84.52 -14.79 -37.72
N ALA A 763 -85.02 -14.11 -36.68
CA ALA A 763 -84.68 -14.33 -35.27
C ALA A 763 -85.65 -15.22 -34.44
N GLN A 764 -85.15 -15.77 -33.33
CA GLN A 764 -85.92 -16.25 -32.16
C GLN A 764 -85.16 -15.98 -30.82
N SER A 765 -85.85 -16.11 -29.68
CA SER A 765 -85.40 -15.77 -28.30
C SER A 765 -86.42 -16.32 -27.27
N PRO A 766 -86.23 -16.24 -25.92
CA PRO A 766 -85.03 -16.26 -25.07
C PRO A 766 -85.10 -17.43 -24.02
N PRO A 767 -84.33 -17.41 -22.91
CA PRO A 767 -84.95 -17.07 -21.61
C PRO A 767 -84.09 -16.13 -20.71
N GLN A 768 -84.57 -15.83 -19.50
CA GLN A 768 -84.10 -14.69 -18.65
C GLN A 768 -83.96 -15.07 -17.14
N PRO A 769 -83.81 -14.17 -16.13
CA PRO A 769 -82.59 -14.13 -15.30
C PRO A 769 -82.81 -14.26 -13.78
N SER A 770 -81.75 -13.99 -12.98
CA SER A 770 -81.85 -13.75 -11.52
C SER A 770 -81.32 -12.35 -11.10
N SER A 771 -81.89 -11.83 -10.02
CA SER A 771 -81.74 -10.49 -9.40
C SER A 771 -80.39 -10.20 -8.72
N GLY A 772 -80.00 -8.96 -8.38
CA GLY A 772 -80.68 -7.65 -8.54
C GLY A 772 -79.91 -6.47 -7.88
N ARG A 773 -80.29 -5.22 -8.18
CA ARG A 773 -79.64 -3.94 -7.73
C ARG A 773 -80.38 -3.28 -6.54
N PRO A 774 -79.79 -2.24 -5.88
CA PRO A 774 -80.09 -0.81 -6.20
C PRO A 774 -78.80 0.01 -6.54
N MET A 775 -78.72 1.10 -7.33
CA MET A 775 -79.52 2.35 -7.54
C MET A 775 -79.22 3.48 -6.53
N PRO A 776 -79.32 4.79 -6.88
CA PRO A 776 -78.82 5.48 -8.10
C PRO A 776 -78.25 6.92 -7.84
N ALA A 777 -77.59 7.56 -8.84
CA ALA A 777 -77.27 9.02 -8.84
C ALA A 777 -77.08 9.61 -10.27
N PRO A 778 -77.61 10.80 -10.63
CA PRO A 778 -77.48 11.35 -12.00
C PRO A 778 -77.10 12.86 -12.15
N LEU A 779 -76.64 13.25 -13.37
CA LEU A 779 -76.47 14.63 -13.94
C LEU A 779 -75.45 15.62 -13.27
N PHE A 780 -74.73 16.53 -13.98
CA PHE A 780 -74.32 16.65 -15.41
C PHE A 780 -73.23 17.76 -15.63
N GLN A 781 -72.16 17.48 -16.42
CA GLN A 781 -71.33 18.40 -17.27
C GLN A 781 -70.70 19.73 -16.73
N PRO A 782 -69.71 20.37 -17.43
CA PRO A 782 -68.70 19.87 -18.40
C PRO A 782 -67.23 20.32 -18.12
N GLY A 783 -66.21 19.61 -18.65
CA GLY A 783 -64.81 20.10 -18.69
C GLY A 783 -63.74 19.03 -18.95
N GLN A 784 -62.69 19.36 -19.72
CA GLN A 784 -61.54 18.50 -20.07
C GLN A 784 -60.58 18.28 -18.88
N GLY A 785 -59.73 17.25 -18.76
CA GLY A 785 -59.47 16.04 -19.58
C GLY A 785 -58.45 15.11 -18.87
N PRO A 786 -58.30 13.81 -19.21
CA PRO A 786 -57.66 12.82 -18.31
C PRO A 786 -56.26 12.32 -18.72
N ALA A 787 -55.49 11.87 -17.71
CA ALA A 787 -54.24 11.09 -17.85
C ALA A 787 -54.44 9.62 -17.40
N ARG A 788 -53.51 8.70 -17.76
CA ARG A 788 -53.43 7.33 -17.19
C ARG A 788 -52.02 6.70 -17.31
N TYR A 789 -51.80 5.68 -16.47
CA TYR A 789 -50.62 4.83 -16.25
C TYR A 789 -51.12 3.48 -15.66
N PRO A 790 -50.32 2.41 -15.45
CA PRO A 790 -49.01 2.02 -16.03
C PRO A 790 -48.99 0.54 -16.57
N GLN A 791 -47.79 -0.04 -16.77
CA GLN A 791 -47.45 -1.46 -17.14
C GLN A 791 -47.66 -1.86 -18.61
N ALA A 792 -46.82 -2.70 -19.26
CA ALA A 792 -45.43 -3.14 -18.98
C ALA A 792 -44.82 -3.89 -20.20
N SER A 793 -43.50 -3.78 -20.46
CA SER A 793 -42.76 -4.70 -21.36
C SER A 793 -41.22 -4.55 -21.37
N PHE A 794 -40.52 -5.64 -21.05
CA PHE A 794 -39.26 -6.18 -21.63
C PHE A 794 -37.95 -5.37 -21.87
N GLN A 795 -36.90 -6.17 -22.12
CA GLN A 795 -35.46 -5.90 -22.35
C GLN A 795 -35.16 -4.87 -23.48
N GLY A 796 -33.98 -4.22 -23.57
CA GLY A 796 -32.80 -4.22 -22.69
C GLY A 796 -31.48 -4.04 -23.46
N HIS A 797 -30.68 -2.99 -23.21
CA HIS A 797 -29.43 -2.67 -23.92
C HIS A 797 -28.37 -2.01 -23.02
N TYR A 798 -27.10 -2.12 -23.44
CA TYR A 798 -25.93 -1.53 -22.78
C TYR A 798 -25.89 0.00 -22.88
N GLN A 799 -25.35 0.68 -21.86
CA GLN A 799 -24.81 2.04 -21.98
C GLN A 799 -23.36 2.07 -21.48
N VAL A 800 -22.50 2.76 -22.22
CA VAL A 800 -21.16 3.17 -21.79
C VAL A 800 -21.24 4.65 -21.40
N SER A 801 -20.59 5.02 -20.29
CA SER A 801 -20.56 6.39 -19.78
C SER A 801 -19.58 7.27 -20.56
N THR A 802 -19.93 8.54 -20.80
CA THR A 802 -19.05 9.54 -21.44
C THR A 802 -19.10 10.89 -20.70
N SER A 803 -17.92 11.47 -20.48
CA SER A 803 -17.71 12.74 -19.76
C SER A 803 -18.37 13.98 -20.41
N PRO A 804 -18.64 15.05 -19.64
CA PRO A 804 -19.35 16.25 -20.15
C PRO A 804 -18.47 17.16 -21.04
N PRO A 805 -19.07 17.92 -21.99
CA PRO A 805 -18.35 18.70 -23.00
C PRO A 805 -18.04 20.16 -22.59
N PRO A 806 -16.99 20.79 -23.17
CA PRO A 806 -16.68 22.21 -23.03
C PRO A 806 -17.53 23.11 -23.96
N ASN A 807 -17.63 24.40 -23.63
CA ASN A 807 -18.42 25.39 -24.35
C ASN A 807 -17.51 26.37 -25.15
N PRO A 808 -17.73 26.61 -26.46
CA PRO A 808 -16.85 27.45 -27.29
C PRO A 808 -17.15 28.96 -27.17
N GLY A 809 -16.11 29.79 -27.27
CA GLY A 809 -16.22 31.26 -27.28
C GLY A 809 -15.97 31.88 -28.66
N TYR A 810 -16.55 33.07 -28.90
CA TYR A 810 -16.30 33.92 -30.07
C TYR A 810 -16.19 35.40 -29.65
N MET A 811 -15.61 36.24 -30.52
CA MET A 811 -15.20 37.62 -30.19
C MET A 811 -16.17 38.72 -30.67
N HIS A 812 -16.09 39.87 -29.97
CA HIS A 812 -15.87 41.23 -30.52
C HIS A 812 -16.97 42.33 -30.42
N GLN A 813 -16.49 43.54 -30.06
CA GLN A 813 -16.95 44.93 -30.31
C GLN A 813 -18.20 45.60 -29.66
N GLN A 814 -17.90 46.47 -28.67
CA GLN A 814 -18.22 47.93 -28.54
C GLN A 814 -19.66 48.52 -28.49
N GLN A 815 -19.89 49.28 -27.38
CA GLN A 815 -20.67 50.55 -27.25
C GLN A 815 -22.23 50.54 -27.25
N PRO A 816 -22.95 51.57 -26.69
CA PRO A 816 -22.78 52.09 -25.32
C PRO A 816 -24.08 52.60 -24.58
N GLN A 817 -23.96 52.81 -23.25
CA GLN A 817 -24.55 53.93 -22.45
C GLN A 817 -25.98 53.87 -21.81
N GLN A 818 -26.09 54.59 -20.66
CA GLN A 818 -27.28 55.11 -19.91
C GLN A 818 -28.11 54.15 -19.00
N HIS A 819 -28.88 54.63 -18.00
CA HIS A 819 -28.53 55.43 -16.79
C HIS A 819 -29.69 55.44 -15.72
N ALA A 820 -29.40 55.84 -14.47
CA ALA A 820 -30.33 56.14 -13.33
C ALA A 820 -31.17 54.97 -12.73
N GLY A 821 -31.69 55.03 -11.48
CA GLY A 821 -31.47 55.96 -10.34
C GLY A 821 -32.61 56.00 -9.29
N TYR A 822 -32.30 56.27 -8.00
CA TYR A 822 -33.23 56.43 -6.82
C TYR A 822 -34.01 55.17 -6.36
N GLY A 823 -34.51 54.98 -5.12
CA GLY A 823 -34.43 55.76 -3.83
C GLY A 823 -35.81 56.26 -3.31
N GLY A 824 -36.25 56.11 -2.04
CA GLY A 824 -35.70 55.49 -0.80
C GLY A 824 -36.65 55.72 0.44
N TYR A 825 -36.17 55.45 1.69
CA TYR A 825 -36.82 55.71 3.02
C TYR A 825 -38.05 54.84 3.45
N SER A 826 -38.54 54.78 4.71
CA SER A 826 -37.91 54.47 6.04
C SER A 826 -38.92 54.39 7.23
N SER A 827 -38.69 53.53 8.24
CA SER A 827 -39.12 53.64 9.67
C SER A 827 -40.58 53.16 10.06
N PRO A 828 -40.99 53.01 11.37
CA PRO A 828 -41.07 51.67 12.02
C PRO A 828 -42.39 51.36 12.84
N PRO A 829 -42.43 50.74 14.06
CA PRO A 829 -43.11 49.45 14.33
C PRO A 829 -44.30 49.51 15.34
N PRO A 830 -44.94 48.36 15.72
CA PRO A 830 -44.58 47.70 17.01
C PRO A 830 -44.80 46.16 17.18
N ALA A 831 -43.88 45.54 17.94
CA ALA A 831 -44.01 44.46 18.96
C ALA A 831 -44.82 43.13 18.78
N ASN A 832 -44.08 42.01 18.97
CA ASN A 832 -44.46 40.70 19.58
C ASN A 832 -45.48 39.76 18.86
N THR A 833 -45.36 38.42 18.90
CA THR A 833 -44.50 37.52 19.72
C THR A 833 -44.12 36.23 18.99
N PHE A 834 -43.03 35.57 19.42
CA PHE A 834 -42.57 34.20 19.09
C PHE A 834 -42.31 33.83 17.62
N SER A 835 -41.05 33.48 17.32
CA SER A 835 -40.64 32.87 16.04
C SER A 835 -39.51 31.85 16.23
N GLN A 836 -39.48 30.86 15.33
CA GLN A 836 -38.40 29.90 15.11
C GLN A 836 -38.40 29.55 13.61
N PRO A 837 -37.44 30.06 12.83
CA PRO A 837 -37.07 29.37 11.60
C PRO A 837 -35.56 29.34 11.30
N THR A 838 -35.14 28.21 10.73
CA THR A 838 -34.20 28.07 9.59
C THR A 838 -33.15 29.17 9.38
N TYR A 839 -31.88 28.86 9.64
CA TYR A 839 -30.74 29.69 9.21
C TYR A 839 -30.07 29.13 7.96
N ASN A 840 -29.77 30.00 6.99
CA ASN A 840 -29.04 29.69 5.76
C ASN A 840 -27.77 30.58 5.68
N PRO A 841 -26.55 30.00 5.77
CA PRO A 841 -25.31 30.76 5.65
C PRO A 841 -24.78 30.77 4.20
N SER A 842 -25.02 31.86 3.47
CA SER A 842 -24.44 32.06 2.12
C SER A 842 -23.90 33.49 1.93
N GLN A 843 -22.74 33.78 2.53
CA GLN A 843 -21.90 34.95 2.24
C GLN A 843 -20.43 34.71 2.67
N TYR A 844 -19.51 35.53 2.13
CA TYR A 844 -18.08 35.26 1.93
C TYR A 844 -17.81 34.20 0.83
N GLY A 845 -16.93 34.41 -0.15
CA GLY A 845 -16.03 35.55 -0.40
C GLY A 845 -14.66 35.04 -0.81
N PRO A 846 -14.32 34.97 -2.11
CA PRO A 846 -13.15 34.22 -2.57
C PRO A 846 -11.83 34.98 -2.31
N THR A 847 -10.92 34.34 -1.57
CA THR A 847 -9.50 34.71 -1.51
C THR A 847 -8.66 33.76 -2.37
N PRO A 848 -7.48 34.19 -2.88
CA PRO A 848 -6.76 33.43 -3.90
C PRO A 848 -5.99 32.23 -3.33
N GLY A 849 -6.13 31.06 -3.97
CA GLY A 849 -5.24 29.92 -3.75
C GLY A 849 -3.90 30.07 -4.48
N PRO A 850 -2.86 29.31 -4.09
CA PRO A 850 -1.55 29.37 -4.73
C PRO A 850 -1.59 28.82 -6.16
N THR A 851 -0.88 29.48 -7.07
CA THR A 851 -0.78 29.11 -8.50
C THR A 851 0.05 27.85 -8.72
N SER A 852 -0.44 26.94 -9.58
CA SER A 852 0.33 25.82 -10.12
C SER A 852 1.55 26.29 -10.93
N PRO A 853 2.69 25.58 -10.88
CA PRO A 853 3.80 25.84 -11.80
C PRO A 853 3.46 25.35 -13.23
N PRO A 854 3.90 26.04 -14.29
CA PRO A 854 3.65 25.64 -15.68
C PRO A 854 4.57 24.49 -16.13
N ALA A 855 4.17 23.82 -17.21
CA ALA A 855 4.87 22.66 -17.76
C ALA A 855 6.26 22.99 -18.33
N SER A 856 7.25 22.16 -18.02
CA SER A 856 8.62 22.26 -18.54
C SER A 856 8.73 21.66 -19.94
N GLN A 857 8.81 22.49 -20.98
CA GLN A 857 9.20 22.05 -22.31
C GLN A 857 10.70 21.73 -22.36
N THR A 858 11.04 20.53 -22.82
CA THR A 858 12.43 20.15 -23.15
C THR A 858 12.79 20.70 -24.53
N SER A 859 13.83 21.52 -24.61
CA SER A 859 14.36 22.02 -25.88
C SER A 859 15.87 21.84 -25.94
N PHE A 860 16.34 21.10 -26.95
CA PHE A 860 17.76 20.96 -27.27
C PHE A 860 18.26 22.19 -28.02
N GLY A 861 19.49 22.63 -27.72
CA GLY A 861 20.16 23.71 -28.46
C GLY A 861 21.68 23.65 -28.27
N MET A 862 22.44 23.66 -29.37
CA MET A 862 23.87 23.32 -29.36
C MET A 862 24.76 24.44 -29.92
N THR A 863 25.76 24.84 -29.12
CA THR A 863 27.03 25.51 -29.49
C THR A 863 27.06 26.81 -30.32
N SER A 864 27.74 27.82 -29.76
CA SER A 864 28.83 28.56 -30.45
C SER A 864 29.76 29.29 -29.46
N MET A 865 30.97 29.65 -29.92
CA MET A 865 32.17 29.91 -29.08
C MET A 865 32.58 31.39 -28.96
N ARG A 866 33.07 31.81 -27.77
CA ARG A 866 34.26 32.69 -27.59
C ARG A 866 34.70 32.84 -26.12
N GLY A 867 35.99 33.07 -25.92
CA GLY A 867 36.64 33.57 -24.68
C GLY A 867 37.89 34.39 -25.08
N PRO A 868 38.93 34.56 -24.24
CA PRO A 868 39.07 34.30 -22.80
C PRO A 868 39.65 35.51 -22.00
N ALA A 869 39.76 35.42 -20.65
CA ALA A 869 40.56 36.34 -19.82
C ALA A 869 40.98 35.69 -18.48
N SER A 870 42.08 36.15 -17.87
CA SER A 870 42.73 35.55 -16.67
C SER A 870 43.02 36.58 -15.56
N PRO A 871 43.14 36.18 -14.27
CA PRO A 871 43.25 37.08 -13.09
C PRO A 871 44.69 37.42 -12.68
N PRO A 872 44.90 38.39 -11.75
CA PRO A 872 45.62 38.10 -10.48
C PRO A 872 45.06 38.93 -9.25
N PRO A 873 45.77 39.21 -8.12
CA PRO A 873 45.74 38.36 -6.92
C PRO A 873 45.59 39.07 -5.53
N ASN A 874 45.49 38.28 -4.45
CA ASN A 874 45.85 38.50 -3.02
C ASN A 874 45.82 39.92 -2.38
N GLN A 875 45.09 40.08 -1.26
CA GLN A 875 45.65 40.13 0.12
C GLN A 875 44.56 40.21 1.22
N SER A 876 44.95 40.37 2.50
CA SER A 876 44.15 40.06 3.70
C SER A 876 44.06 41.20 4.74
N SER A 877 43.19 40.99 5.76
CA SER A 877 43.24 41.54 7.14
C SER A 877 42.33 42.73 7.54
N PHE A 878 41.63 42.52 8.67
CA PHE A 878 41.27 43.45 9.77
C PHE A 878 40.82 44.92 9.51
N GLY A 879 39.70 45.33 10.13
CA GLY A 879 39.34 46.75 10.32
C GLY A 879 38.05 46.96 11.14
N GLN A 880 38.06 47.84 12.14
CA GLN A 880 36.94 48.09 13.09
C GLN A 880 36.12 49.36 12.77
N THR A 881 34.87 49.38 13.25
CA THR A 881 34.08 50.53 13.80
C THR A 881 33.80 51.82 13.00
N CYS A 882 32.52 52.23 12.98
CA CYS A 882 31.95 53.56 13.37
C CYS A 882 30.46 53.61 12.91
N GLN A 883 29.39 53.77 13.72
CA GLN A 883 28.95 54.80 14.69
C GLN A 883 28.33 56.11 14.12
N ALA A 884 27.01 56.25 14.29
CA ALA A 884 26.19 57.46 14.54
C ALA A 884 24.84 56.96 15.16
N HIS A 885 24.23 57.46 16.25
CA HIS A 885 23.80 58.82 16.70
C HIS A 885 22.66 59.42 15.85
N GLN A 886 21.53 59.95 16.38
CA GLN A 886 20.86 59.98 17.72
C GLN A 886 19.32 60.23 17.48
N MET A 887 18.31 60.41 18.36
CA MET A 887 18.03 60.82 19.78
C MET A 887 17.05 59.78 20.45
N TYR A 888 16.47 59.80 21.68
CA TYR A 888 16.00 60.76 22.73
C TYR A 888 14.68 61.55 22.45
N PRO A 889 13.77 61.84 23.43
CA PRO A 889 13.22 60.98 24.54
C PRO A 889 11.71 61.23 24.92
N GLY A 890 11.10 60.50 25.88
CA GLY A 890 9.83 60.96 26.53
C GLY A 890 8.99 59.99 27.42
N TYR A 891 9.17 60.08 28.76
CA TYR A 891 8.42 59.52 29.92
C TYR A 891 6.95 59.01 29.85
N GLY A 892 6.64 57.96 30.62
CA GLY A 892 5.29 57.61 31.13
C GLY A 892 5.20 56.26 31.89
N ALA A 893 4.58 56.20 33.08
CA ALA A 893 4.47 55.01 33.95
C ALA A 893 3.45 55.24 35.11
N PRO A 894 3.06 54.24 35.96
CA PRO A 894 2.91 52.78 35.76
C PRO A 894 1.52 52.23 36.25
N GLN A 895 1.17 50.96 35.97
CA GLN A 895 0.44 50.11 36.95
C GLN A 895 0.49 48.58 36.68
N HIS A 896 -0.01 47.81 37.65
CA HIS A 896 0.12 46.35 37.86
C HIS A 896 -0.38 45.40 36.74
N GLY A 897 0.13 44.16 36.75
CA GLY A 897 -0.58 42.98 36.21
C GLY A 897 0.36 41.84 35.76
N GLN A 898 0.55 40.80 36.56
CA GLN A 898 1.42 39.65 36.23
C GLN A 898 0.93 38.83 35.02
N GLY A 899 1.89 38.29 34.24
CA GLY A 899 1.71 37.01 33.54
C GLY A 899 2.03 37.02 32.04
N SER A 900 3.23 36.60 31.65
CA SER A 900 3.48 36.11 30.29
C SER A 900 4.65 35.12 30.22
N PHE A 901 4.55 34.22 29.24
CA PHE A 901 5.55 33.23 28.83
C PHE A 901 6.81 33.90 28.24
N ILE A 902 7.96 33.20 28.30
CA ILE A 902 9.09 33.42 27.39
C ILE A 902 9.49 32.05 26.80
N PRO A 903 9.32 31.83 25.48
CA PRO A 903 9.80 30.63 24.78
C PRO A 903 11.35 30.55 24.72
N PRO A 904 11.94 29.36 24.46
CA PRO A 904 13.39 29.14 24.53
C PRO A 904 14.15 29.79 23.36
N GLY A 905 15.35 30.33 23.62
CA GLY A 905 16.21 30.84 22.54
C GLY A 905 17.45 31.69 22.89
N PHE A 906 17.85 31.85 24.16
CA PHE A 906 18.98 32.73 24.54
C PHE A 906 19.91 32.11 25.61
N VAL A 907 21.23 32.31 25.47
CA VAL A 907 22.28 31.61 26.26
C VAL A 907 23.47 32.54 26.56
N PRO A 908 23.93 32.65 27.83
CA PRO A 908 25.19 33.31 28.20
C PRO A 908 26.34 32.33 28.60
N PRO A 909 27.63 32.73 28.48
CA PRO A 909 28.82 31.88 28.65
C PRO A 909 29.40 31.80 30.11
N PRO A 910 30.43 30.97 30.39
CA PRO A 910 30.73 30.46 31.76
C PRO A 910 32.02 30.99 32.44
N PRO A 911 32.23 30.67 33.74
CA PRO A 911 33.52 30.78 34.44
C PRO A 911 34.25 29.41 34.66
N PRO A 912 35.59 29.40 34.96
CA PRO A 912 36.46 28.20 35.02
C PRO A 912 36.71 27.62 36.46
N PRO A 913 37.47 26.51 36.66
CA PRO A 913 37.30 25.57 37.80
C PRO A 913 38.31 25.66 38.98
N GLY A 914 38.03 24.91 40.05
CA GLY A 914 38.87 24.74 41.26
C GLY A 914 38.74 23.34 41.95
N PRO A 915 39.58 22.99 42.96
CA PRO A 915 39.99 21.60 43.26
C PRO A 915 39.38 20.92 44.53
N PRO A 916 39.64 19.60 44.78
CA PRO A 916 38.94 18.76 45.78
C PRO A 916 39.78 18.30 47.00
N PRO A 917 39.16 17.58 47.98
CA PRO A 917 39.84 16.63 48.88
C PRO A 917 39.25 15.19 48.86
N LEU A 918 39.82 14.26 49.67
CA LEU A 918 39.69 12.78 49.55
C LEU A 918 39.40 12.03 50.87
N GLY A 919 38.78 10.83 50.75
CA GLY A 919 38.92 9.67 51.66
C GLY A 919 37.99 9.59 52.90
N PRO A 920 37.95 8.45 53.62
CA PRO A 920 38.77 7.22 53.51
C PRO A 920 38.01 5.87 53.30
N GLN A 921 38.73 4.88 52.71
CA GLN A 921 38.98 3.45 53.07
C GLN A 921 37.96 2.62 53.93
N GLN A 922 37.80 1.27 53.80
CA GLN A 922 38.31 0.19 52.89
C GLN A 922 37.24 -0.98 52.80
N THR A 923 37.36 -2.34 52.80
CA THR A 923 38.46 -3.35 53.03
C THR A 923 38.06 -4.81 52.59
N ILE A 924 38.87 -5.48 51.73
CA ILE A 924 39.41 -6.89 51.74
C ILE A 924 38.49 -8.12 52.08
N HIS A 925 38.47 -9.28 51.35
CA HIS A 925 39.49 -10.38 51.31
C HIS A 925 39.37 -11.41 50.12
N TYR A 926 40.30 -12.40 50.06
CA TYR A 926 40.68 -13.37 48.97
C TYR A 926 39.74 -14.61 48.76
N GLY A 927 39.90 -15.56 47.79
CA GLY A 927 40.80 -15.73 46.60
C GLY A 927 41.08 -17.22 46.18
N ASN A 928 41.57 -17.47 44.94
CA ASN A 928 42.13 -18.74 44.36
C ASN A 928 41.19 -19.99 44.12
N GLN A 929 41.43 -20.97 43.21
CA GLN A 929 42.49 -21.19 42.18
C GLN A 929 42.05 -22.06 40.94
N GLU A 930 43.00 -22.36 40.04
CA GLU A 930 42.92 -22.88 38.65
C GLU A 930 42.56 -24.38 38.46
N TYR A 931 41.97 -24.77 37.30
CA TYR A 931 42.63 -25.60 36.25
C TYR A 931 41.81 -25.67 34.93
N GLU A 932 42.36 -26.31 33.88
CA GLU A 932 42.02 -26.09 32.44
C GLU A 932 41.35 -27.33 31.71
N PRO A 933 41.35 -27.56 30.37
CA PRO A 933 40.20 -28.15 29.62
C PRO A 933 40.57 -29.52 28.96
N PRO A 934 40.06 -30.04 27.78
CA PRO A 934 39.02 -29.57 26.84
C PRO A 934 38.11 -30.62 26.12
N ARG A 935 37.11 -30.07 25.37
CA ARG A 935 36.61 -30.50 24.02
C ARG A 935 35.64 -31.70 23.81
N ALA A 936 34.71 -31.43 22.88
CA ALA A 936 34.19 -32.27 21.78
C ALA A 936 33.06 -33.32 21.99
N GLY A 937 31.82 -32.86 21.76
CA GLY A 937 30.97 -33.31 20.64
C GLY A 937 30.23 -34.66 20.69
N GLN A 938 28.90 -34.62 20.53
CA GLN A 938 28.17 -35.41 19.51
C GLN A 938 26.71 -34.90 19.34
N LEU A 939 26.05 -35.32 18.26
CA LEU A 939 24.64 -35.03 17.96
C LEU A 939 23.72 -36.05 18.64
N GLY A 940 22.61 -35.59 19.21
CA GLY A 940 21.52 -36.41 19.76
C GLY A 940 20.20 -35.62 19.78
N PRO A 941 19.04 -36.27 19.66
CA PRO A 941 17.76 -35.58 19.44
C PRO A 941 17.23 -34.88 20.70
N SER A 942 16.74 -33.66 20.55
CA SER A 942 16.06 -32.91 21.61
C SER A 942 14.76 -33.59 22.04
N PRO A 943 14.52 -33.83 23.35
CA PRO A 943 13.20 -34.24 23.84
C PRO A 943 12.19 -33.09 23.71
N PRO A 944 10.86 -33.37 23.71
CA PRO A 944 9.84 -32.34 23.56
C PRO A 944 9.86 -31.33 24.71
N HIS A 945 9.61 -30.06 24.37
CA HIS A 945 9.68 -28.93 25.29
C HIS A 945 8.58 -29.03 26.38
N ASP A 946 8.98 -29.11 27.65
CA ASP A 946 8.04 -29.06 28.78
C ASP A 946 7.41 -27.65 28.87
N PRO A 947 6.08 -27.50 28.79
CA PRO A 947 5.41 -26.21 28.90
C PRO A 947 5.23 -25.71 30.35
N TRP A 948 5.66 -26.46 31.38
CA TRP A 948 5.48 -26.08 32.79
C TRP A 948 6.66 -25.33 33.42
N ALA A 949 7.79 -25.19 32.71
CA ALA A 949 9.04 -24.62 33.22
C ALA A 949 8.92 -23.19 33.81
N GLY A 950 7.91 -22.40 33.44
CA GLY A 950 7.72 -21.04 33.94
C GLY A 950 7.25 -20.92 35.40
N LEU A 951 6.82 -22.01 36.04
CA LEU A 951 6.20 -21.98 37.38
C LEU A 951 7.15 -22.26 38.56
N SER A 952 8.43 -22.56 38.30
CA SER A 952 9.43 -22.84 39.34
C SER A 952 10.24 -21.60 39.78
N ALA A 953 10.10 -20.47 39.08
CA ALA A 953 10.92 -19.26 39.26
C ALA A 953 10.45 -18.30 40.38
N TRP A 954 9.39 -18.63 41.12
CA TRP A 954 8.91 -17.86 42.27
C TRP A 954 8.94 -18.73 43.53
N LYS A 955 9.97 -18.56 44.37
CA LYS A 955 10.19 -19.35 45.58
C LYS A 955 10.85 -18.52 46.69
#